data_AF-A0AAU5JVD7-F1
#
_entry.id   AF-A0AAU5JVD7-F1
#
_cell.length_a   1.000
_cell.length_b   1.000
_cell.length_c   1.000
_cell.angle_alpha   90.00
_cell.angle_beta   90.00
_cell.angle_gamma   90.00
#
_symmetry.space_group_name_H-M   'P 1'
#
loop_
_entity.id
_entity.type
_entity.pdbx_description
1 polymer ?
#
loop_
_entity_poly.entity_id
_entity_poly.type
_entity_poly.pdbx_seq_one_letter_code
_entity_poly.pdbx_strand_id
1 'polypeptide(L)'
;MSSTPEFPRHVVTAVLVTHDGARWLPDALAGLLAQERPVQNVVAADTGSADDSARLVADAVGADRVLHLARRTGFGTAVEEAARTAPVLGPEDLPYLKRPSGWDPVSRTWNDDAYDLPELPHGEPVQWLWLLHDDCAPEPGALAELLRVADSDAYAAVIGPKLRGWYDRKQLLEVGVSIAHSGRRWTGLDRREQDQGQHDQVRSVLSVSTAGMLVRRDVFEELGGFDRRLPLMRDDVDLCWRAHSAGHRVLVAPDAVLRHAEASARERRTVDCAGRTAASPHRVDKAGAVYALLANTPGRALPYVLLRLVLSTLVRTLASLVGKVPGQAVDEVTGLLATLLRPEKILAARKRRKNPAVAASELRPLFPPPGATVRAAVEQLAANVGGAEADSGGSRHGVVESGPGGDDADYLEIEQFARLKKIARKPGPILFGLLLLVSLVACRNLFAGGSLAGGALLPAPDTVSDLWSRYADAWHAIGTGGTQTAPPYLGVLAALSALFLGSTSTALTLLLVCSVPLAGFTAYFAARPIVESRLLRAWGAIAYAFLPAATGALATGRLGTAVLAILLPLIARAAVAAHGFNRPDRGSWRATWAYAFLLTFASAFTPIVWPLAVLLGLGVLFVHRSDITAYGLRFLAAVGTPILALAPWSLSLLTDPAAFLHEAGLDVRTGTATALDLLATSPGGPGTTGGLLLIGLVLAALAGLLREERRFAVLAAWTAALAGLLFAVLSNGADGTGWAGPATLVYGAALIAAGMIGAEGGRTRVAAHGFGWRQPVAALIALACAVGPAVAAAGWMIGGADGPLTRRDPVQVPAFVAEESGTRDQPRTLVLGGTSPGEVTYTLVRGSGARLGDGELSATADTDPRLDAVVAHLVAGSGADQTQELSGYAIRYVLVRDGAPRQMSRVLDATPGLSRLSQLDGSALWRVDREIARIMIVPPAAKTGETAATGETAASGDTAKPVAVAAGPVEAHTDIPAGPAGRVLRVADRADEGWTATLDGKELTGTTVDGWAQGFELPAQGGRLDLTYDQPLTHTMWTWTQFGIAVVLLVLALPGRRREIDDDLPEEELAIPAQATDGDGRRARRLRAAAEAEAAEDAGTEAEDQEQHPAPVPIPEQQAYEPREQAQDQAWDGSGYDPAYAQTAQPQAQDQGGVQDPTHTQPYADQGYYQEYAADPYQQQPYAYPQQGYEQQQPQQYADQGYEQQQYDPQAQYEQQQPQQQYDPYAYGYDYPQGHETEQRPDGSSNQ
;
A
#
# COMPACT_ATOMS: atom_id res chain seq x y z
N MET A 1 -18.92 64.99 -11.70
CA MET A 1 -19.51 64.08 -10.70
C MET A 1 -18.97 62.70 -11.00
N SER A 2 -18.23 62.07 -10.08
CA SER A 2 -18.03 60.63 -10.13
C SER A 2 -19.36 59.94 -9.82
N SER A 3 -19.68 58.87 -10.52
CA SER A 3 -20.80 58.00 -10.15
C SER A 3 -20.55 57.36 -8.79
N THR A 4 -21.56 57.34 -7.92
CA THR A 4 -21.53 56.57 -6.67
C THR A 4 -21.26 55.10 -7.02
N PRO A 5 -20.22 54.46 -6.45
CA PRO A 5 -19.88 53.07 -6.79
C PRO A 5 -20.86 52.08 -6.15
N GLU A 6 -20.97 50.87 -6.71
CA GLU A 6 -21.71 49.75 -6.09
C GLU A 6 -21.17 49.48 -4.67
N PHE A 7 -22.03 49.13 -3.72
CA PHE A 7 -21.69 49.03 -2.29
C PHE A 7 -20.88 50.25 -1.78
N PRO A 8 -21.44 51.48 -1.83
CA PRO A 8 -20.67 52.71 -1.59
C PRO A 8 -20.12 52.81 -0.17
N ARG A 9 -20.77 52.19 0.83
CA ARG A 9 -20.32 52.12 2.22
C ARG A 9 -19.05 51.29 2.44
N HIS A 10 -18.57 50.56 1.44
CA HIS A 10 -17.38 49.74 1.53
C HIS A 10 -16.20 50.40 0.82
N VAL A 11 -15.26 50.90 1.61
CA VAL A 11 -14.05 51.59 1.16
C VAL A 11 -12.91 50.59 1.10
N VAL A 12 -12.39 50.31 -0.11
CA VAL A 12 -11.41 49.24 -0.33
C VAL A 12 -10.04 49.81 -0.68
N THR A 13 -9.01 49.41 0.08
CA THR A 13 -7.60 49.51 -0.32
C THR A 13 -7.10 48.16 -0.81
N ALA A 14 -6.64 48.06 -2.06
CA ALA A 14 -5.88 46.90 -2.52
C ALA A 14 -4.45 46.95 -1.96
N VAL A 15 -3.95 45.81 -1.49
CA VAL A 15 -2.57 45.62 -1.01
C VAL A 15 -1.94 44.49 -1.82
N LEU A 16 -1.09 44.85 -2.78
CA LEU A 16 -0.40 43.92 -3.67
C LEU A 16 1.04 43.67 -3.21
N VAL A 17 1.42 42.42 -2.94
CA VAL A 17 2.79 42.07 -2.51
C VAL A 17 3.55 41.38 -3.65
N THR A 18 4.72 41.91 -4.02
CA THR A 18 5.57 41.37 -5.09
C THR A 18 6.88 40.77 -4.55
N HIS A 19 7.34 39.68 -5.17
CA HIS A 19 8.62 39.02 -4.92
C HIS A 19 9.00 38.11 -6.09
N ASP A 20 9.87 38.54 -7.02
CA ASP A 20 10.27 37.73 -8.21
C ASP A 20 9.04 37.15 -8.96
N GLY A 21 8.11 38.05 -9.31
CA GLY A 21 6.78 37.76 -9.83
C GLY A 21 6.54 38.18 -11.28
N ALA A 22 7.53 38.70 -12.01
CA ALA A 22 7.34 39.38 -13.30
C ALA A 22 6.68 38.52 -14.39
N ARG A 23 6.72 37.20 -14.25
CA ARG A 23 6.02 36.22 -15.12
C ARG A 23 4.48 36.26 -14.99
N TRP A 24 3.96 36.57 -13.82
CA TRP A 24 2.53 36.51 -13.49
C TRP A 24 1.92 37.89 -13.24
N LEU A 25 2.75 38.82 -12.75
CA LEU A 25 2.37 40.18 -12.37
C LEU A 25 1.62 40.98 -13.45
N PRO A 26 1.90 40.86 -14.78
CA PRO A 26 1.10 41.55 -15.80
C PRO A 26 -0.38 41.12 -15.81
N ASP A 27 -0.67 39.82 -15.67
CA ASP A 27 -2.03 39.27 -15.59
C ASP A 27 -2.71 39.69 -14.28
N ALA A 28 -1.95 39.74 -13.17
CA ALA A 28 -2.43 40.18 -11.87
C ALA A 28 -2.82 41.67 -11.86
N LEU A 29 -1.95 42.53 -12.41
CA LEU A 29 -2.19 43.97 -12.56
C LEU A 29 -3.35 44.25 -13.52
N ALA A 30 -3.43 43.53 -14.65
CA ALA A 30 -4.56 43.64 -15.57
C ALA A 30 -5.89 43.29 -14.90
N GLY A 31 -5.95 42.19 -14.12
CA GLY A 31 -7.14 41.82 -13.36
C GLY A 31 -7.54 42.86 -12.30
N LEU A 32 -6.57 43.41 -11.56
CA LEU A 32 -6.79 44.45 -10.55
C LEU A 32 -7.28 45.78 -11.16
N LEU A 33 -6.73 46.19 -12.30
CA LEU A 33 -7.11 47.43 -12.99
C LEU A 33 -8.43 47.31 -13.78
N ALA A 34 -8.81 46.08 -14.18
CA ALA A 34 -10.05 45.79 -14.90
C ALA A 34 -11.25 45.45 -14.00
N GLN A 35 -11.19 45.71 -12.68
CA GLN A 35 -12.32 45.45 -11.80
C GLN A 35 -13.53 46.36 -12.12
N GLU A 36 -14.69 45.76 -12.35
CA GLU A 36 -15.97 46.46 -12.61
C GLU A 36 -16.36 47.37 -11.43
N ARG A 37 -16.06 46.91 -10.22
CA ARG A 37 -16.04 47.71 -9.00
C ARG A 37 -14.61 48.17 -8.71
N PRO A 38 -14.21 49.41 -9.06
CA PRO A 38 -12.87 49.89 -8.76
C PRO A 38 -12.63 50.06 -7.24
N VAL A 39 -11.39 49.88 -6.83
CA VAL A 39 -10.90 50.15 -5.47
C VAL A 39 -10.69 51.66 -5.24
N GLN A 40 -10.83 52.10 -4.00
CA GLN A 40 -10.63 53.50 -3.62
C GLN A 40 -9.14 53.84 -3.47
N ASN A 41 -8.30 52.86 -3.17
CA ASN A 41 -6.85 53.01 -3.06
C ASN A 41 -6.10 51.72 -3.47
N VAL A 42 -4.83 51.86 -3.86
CA VAL A 42 -3.91 50.76 -4.15
C VAL A 42 -2.57 51.07 -3.50
N VAL A 43 -2.01 50.13 -2.75
CA VAL A 43 -0.63 50.17 -2.26
C VAL A 43 0.07 48.87 -2.64
N ALA A 44 1.27 48.98 -3.19
CA ALA A 44 2.12 47.83 -3.48
C ALA A 44 3.27 47.73 -2.47
N ALA A 45 3.72 46.52 -2.19
CA ALA A 45 4.89 46.25 -1.37
C ALA A 45 5.82 45.26 -2.08
N ASP A 46 6.88 45.77 -2.68
CA ASP A 46 7.93 44.94 -3.27
C ASP A 46 8.88 44.46 -2.20
N THR A 47 8.96 43.14 -2.03
CA THR A 47 9.82 42.51 -1.03
C THR A 47 11.18 42.15 -1.62
N GLY A 48 11.84 43.12 -2.26
CA GLY A 48 13.22 43.02 -2.74
C GLY A 48 13.37 42.08 -3.94
N SER A 49 12.53 42.27 -4.95
CA SER A 49 12.61 41.51 -6.21
C SER A 49 13.94 41.78 -6.93
N ALA A 50 14.45 40.76 -7.61
CA ALA A 50 15.63 40.81 -8.46
C ALA A 50 15.30 40.74 -9.97
N ASP A 51 14.02 40.54 -10.31
CA ASP A 51 13.48 40.64 -11.67
C ASP A 51 12.77 41.99 -11.90
N ASP A 52 12.11 42.12 -13.04
CA ASP A 52 11.39 43.34 -13.45
C ASP A 52 10.14 43.68 -12.60
N SER A 53 9.77 42.89 -11.58
CA SER A 53 8.55 43.11 -10.78
C SER A 53 8.44 44.49 -10.18
N ALA A 54 9.56 44.99 -9.63
CA ALA A 54 9.63 46.31 -9.00
C ALA A 54 9.39 47.46 -10.00
N ARG A 55 9.77 47.27 -11.28
CA ARG A 55 9.46 48.23 -12.36
C ARG A 55 8.00 48.10 -12.79
N LEU A 56 7.56 46.89 -13.12
CA LEU A 56 6.20 46.60 -13.59
C LEU A 56 5.11 47.11 -12.65
N VAL A 57 5.31 46.98 -11.33
CA VAL A 57 4.35 47.48 -10.35
C VAL A 57 4.40 49.01 -10.23
N ALA A 58 5.59 49.63 -10.25
CA ALA A 58 5.74 51.08 -10.21
C ALA A 58 5.18 51.78 -11.45
N ASP A 59 5.34 51.19 -12.64
CA ASP A 59 4.76 51.67 -13.89
C ASP A 59 3.21 51.61 -13.87
N ALA A 60 2.64 50.61 -13.19
CA ALA A 60 1.19 50.36 -13.18
C ALA A 60 0.41 51.07 -12.06
N VAL A 61 0.97 51.20 -10.85
CA VAL A 61 0.28 51.85 -9.70
C VAL A 61 0.87 53.22 -9.32
N GLY A 62 2.00 53.61 -9.92
CA GLY A 62 2.76 54.82 -9.60
C GLY A 62 3.76 54.59 -8.47
N ALA A 63 5.00 55.04 -8.67
CA ALA A 63 6.13 54.79 -7.75
C ALA A 63 5.87 55.25 -6.30
N ASP A 64 5.16 56.37 -6.10
CA ASP A 64 4.81 56.89 -4.76
C ASP A 64 3.88 55.94 -3.95
N ARG A 65 3.32 54.91 -4.59
CA ARG A 65 2.46 53.88 -3.98
C ARG A 65 3.16 52.53 -3.83
N VAL A 66 4.46 52.43 -4.12
CA VAL A 66 5.26 51.20 -4.01
C VAL A 66 6.22 51.29 -2.82
N LEU A 67 6.06 50.39 -1.85
CA LEU A 67 7.00 50.23 -0.74
C LEU A 67 8.08 49.22 -1.11
N HIS A 68 9.33 49.66 -1.24
CA HIS A 68 10.48 48.76 -1.41
C HIS A 68 11.00 48.28 -0.06
N LEU A 69 10.85 46.98 0.20
CA LEU A 69 11.18 46.29 1.44
C LEU A 69 12.34 45.30 1.25
N ALA A 70 12.98 44.87 2.33
CA ALA A 70 14.13 43.97 2.24
C ALA A 70 13.73 42.56 1.74
N ARG A 71 14.61 41.90 0.98
CA ARG A 71 14.35 40.57 0.35
C ARG A 71 13.96 39.42 1.30
N ARG A 72 14.17 39.58 2.61
CA ARG A 72 13.74 38.60 3.64
C ARG A 72 12.42 38.97 4.34
N THR A 73 11.71 39.99 3.87
CA THR A 73 10.41 40.39 4.44
C THR A 73 9.37 39.33 4.11
N GLY A 74 8.68 38.81 5.12
CA GLY A 74 7.59 37.86 4.91
C GLY A 74 6.31 38.54 4.44
N PHE A 75 5.43 37.83 3.72
CA PHE A 75 4.19 38.35 3.15
C PHE A 75 3.37 39.16 4.17
N GLY A 76 3.04 38.55 5.31
CA GLY A 76 2.28 39.22 6.36
C GLY A 76 2.97 40.43 7.02
N THR A 77 4.29 40.60 6.87
CA THR A 77 5.00 41.82 7.29
C THR A 77 4.95 42.90 6.21
N ALA A 78 5.01 42.53 4.93
CA ALA A 78 4.81 43.46 3.82
C ALA A 78 3.39 44.06 3.84
N VAL A 79 2.37 43.22 4.11
CA VAL A 79 1.00 43.67 4.34
C VAL A 79 0.89 44.60 5.56
N GLU A 80 1.60 44.32 6.66
CA GLU A 80 1.56 45.17 7.87
C GLU A 80 2.11 46.58 7.60
N GLU A 81 3.23 46.71 6.89
CA GLU A 81 3.81 48.00 6.53
C GLU A 81 2.99 48.73 5.45
N ALA A 82 2.42 48.00 4.47
CA ALA A 82 1.51 48.56 3.47
C ALA A 82 0.22 49.09 4.09
N ALA A 83 -0.43 48.31 4.96
CA ALA A 83 -1.64 48.73 5.67
C ALA A 83 -1.38 49.95 6.58
N ARG A 84 -0.22 49.98 7.27
CA ARG A 84 0.17 51.13 8.11
C ARG A 84 0.42 52.41 7.29
N THR A 85 0.88 52.27 6.05
CA THR A 85 1.17 53.41 5.14
C THR A 85 -0.06 53.83 4.33
N ALA A 86 -1.02 52.93 4.11
CA ALA A 86 -2.25 53.23 3.38
C ALA A 86 -3.16 54.22 4.14
N PRO A 87 -3.59 55.33 3.52
CA PRO A 87 -4.55 56.25 4.13
C PRO A 87 -5.87 55.56 4.46
N VAL A 88 -6.52 56.02 5.54
CA VAL A 88 -7.91 55.69 5.87
C VAL A 88 -8.78 56.75 5.20
N LEU A 89 -9.34 56.43 4.04
CA LEU A 89 -10.13 57.38 3.25
C LEU A 89 -11.52 57.56 3.88
N GLY A 90 -11.80 58.77 4.35
CA GLY A 90 -13.04 59.11 5.05
C GLY A 90 -14.06 59.84 4.16
N PRO A 91 -15.18 60.31 4.75
CA PRO A 91 -16.19 61.10 4.05
C PRO A 91 -15.71 62.45 3.50
N GLU A 92 -14.54 62.94 3.93
CA GLU A 92 -13.90 64.13 3.34
C GLU A 92 -13.15 63.80 2.04
N ASP A 93 -12.48 62.65 1.99
CA ASP A 93 -11.73 62.18 0.80
C ASP A 93 -12.66 61.60 -0.28
N LEU A 94 -13.84 61.13 0.12
CA LEU A 94 -14.81 60.43 -0.71
C LEU A 94 -16.18 61.12 -0.68
N PRO A 95 -16.39 62.24 -1.41
CA PRO A 95 -17.61 63.05 -1.32
C PRO A 95 -18.93 62.33 -1.63
N TYR A 96 -18.88 61.17 -2.30
CA TYR A 96 -20.06 60.34 -2.55
C TYR A 96 -20.61 59.63 -1.29
N LEU A 97 -19.84 59.62 -0.19
CA LEU A 97 -20.29 59.11 1.11
C LEU A 97 -21.21 60.08 1.85
N LYS A 98 -21.14 61.38 1.54
CA LYS A 98 -21.92 62.44 2.19
C LYS A 98 -23.22 62.72 1.42
N ARG A 99 -24.23 63.25 2.12
CA ARG A 99 -25.43 63.82 1.47
C ARG A 99 -25.01 64.94 0.51
N PRO A 100 -25.56 65.01 -0.73
CA PRO A 100 -25.21 66.08 -1.66
C PRO A 100 -25.67 67.46 -1.15
N SER A 101 -24.77 68.43 -1.08
CA SER A 101 -25.13 69.83 -0.81
C SER A 101 -26.05 70.37 -1.91
N GLY A 102 -27.24 70.85 -1.59
CA GLY A 102 -28.15 71.45 -2.57
C GLY A 102 -27.92 72.95 -2.73
N TRP A 103 -28.08 73.49 -3.94
CA TRP A 103 -28.15 74.94 -4.13
C TRP A 103 -29.58 75.41 -3.90
N ASP A 104 -29.81 76.19 -2.84
CA ASP A 104 -31.11 76.82 -2.59
C ASP A 104 -31.24 78.10 -3.46
N PRO A 105 -32.17 78.13 -4.44
CA PRO A 105 -32.36 79.30 -5.30
C PRO A 105 -32.99 80.50 -4.58
N VAL A 106 -33.58 80.32 -3.39
CA VAL A 106 -34.24 81.36 -2.60
C VAL A 106 -33.23 82.11 -1.74
N SER A 107 -32.44 81.40 -0.91
CA SER A 107 -31.35 82.02 -0.13
C SER A 107 -30.13 82.38 -0.96
N ARG A 108 -29.93 81.71 -2.12
CA ARG A 108 -28.70 81.75 -2.92
C ARG A 108 -27.46 81.30 -2.12
N THR A 109 -27.65 80.29 -1.29
CA THR A 109 -26.56 79.59 -0.59
C THR A 109 -26.63 78.09 -0.88
N TRP A 110 -25.49 77.42 -0.73
CA TRP A 110 -25.49 75.97 -0.58
C TRP A 110 -26.08 75.63 0.78
N ASN A 111 -27.04 74.72 0.80
CA ASN A 111 -27.71 74.23 1.98
C ASN A 111 -27.72 72.71 1.96
N ASP A 112 -27.13 72.10 2.98
CA ASP A 112 -27.04 70.64 3.09
C ASP A 112 -28.37 70.02 3.53
N ASP A 113 -29.27 70.81 4.13
CA ASP A 113 -30.65 70.42 4.48
C ASP A 113 -31.64 70.55 3.30
N ALA A 114 -31.14 70.77 2.08
CA ALA A 114 -31.97 70.82 0.87
C ALA A 114 -32.53 69.44 0.46
N TYR A 115 -32.05 68.34 1.06
CA TYR A 115 -32.53 66.98 0.85
C TYR A 115 -32.78 66.30 2.20
N ASP A 116 -33.91 65.59 2.30
CA ASP A 116 -34.26 64.76 3.47
C ASP A 116 -33.47 63.43 3.43
N LEU A 117 -32.17 63.54 3.69
CA LEU A 117 -31.20 62.45 3.73
C LEU A 117 -30.30 62.63 4.97
N PRO A 118 -29.94 61.54 5.69
CA PRO A 118 -28.96 61.61 6.75
C PRO A 118 -27.58 61.98 6.19
N GLU A 119 -26.71 62.54 7.04
CA GLU A 119 -25.39 63.05 6.65
C GLU A 119 -24.56 62.05 5.83
N LEU A 120 -24.64 60.77 6.20
CA LEU A 120 -24.11 59.63 5.45
C LEU A 120 -25.27 58.77 4.90
N PRO A 121 -25.79 59.01 3.67
CA PRO A 121 -26.92 58.26 3.09
C PRO A 121 -26.65 56.77 2.86
N HIS A 122 -25.42 56.31 3.08
CA HIS A 122 -25.00 54.91 2.94
C HIS A 122 -24.55 54.29 4.28
N GLY A 123 -24.64 55.02 5.39
CA GLY A 123 -24.09 54.62 6.69
C GLY A 123 -22.59 54.88 6.82
N GLU A 124 -22.01 54.45 7.94
CA GLU A 124 -20.58 54.65 8.23
C GLU A 124 -19.68 53.83 7.26
N PRO A 125 -18.55 54.40 6.80
CA PRO A 125 -17.67 53.73 5.84
C PRO A 125 -16.88 52.59 6.47
N VAL A 126 -17.21 51.36 6.09
CA VAL A 126 -16.45 50.15 6.49
C VAL A 126 -15.19 50.06 5.64
N GLN A 127 -14.04 50.09 6.31
CA GLN A 127 -12.71 50.06 5.69
C GLN A 127 -12.24 48.61 5.49
N TRP A 128 -11.86 48.27 4.26
CA TRP A 128 -11.40 46.93 3.87
C TRP A 128 -10.00 46.97 3.24
N LEU A 129 -9.20 45.95 3.56
CA LEU A 129 -7.95 45.62 2.88
C LEU A 129 -8.20 44.43 1.95
N TRP A 130 -7.93 44.58 0.65
CA TRP A 130 -7.98 43.47 -0.31
C TRP A 130 -6.56 43.01 -0.64
N LEU A 131 -6.16 41.88 -0.08
CA LEU A 131 -4.81 41.35 -0.18
C LEU A 131 -4.63 40.56 -1.48
N LEU A 132 -3.59 40.87 -2.24
CA LEU A 132 -3.27 40.23 -3.51
C LEU A 132 -1.80 39.78 -3.55
N HIS A 133 -1.59 38.61 -4.14
CA HIS A 133 -0.27 38.10 -4.50
C HIS A 133 0.05 38.49 -5.95
N ASP A 134 1.33 38.66 -6.28
CA ASP A 134 1.80 38.87 -7.65
C ASP A 134 1.53 37.70 -8.63
N ASP A 135 1.21 36.51 -8.10
CA ASP A 135 0.83 35.31 -8.85
C ASP A 135 -0.65 34.91 -8.71
N CYS A 136 -1.52 35.90 -8.41
CA CYS A 136 -2.97 35.74 -8.48
C CYS A 136 -3.63 36.84 -9.35
N ALA A 137 -4.57 36.45 -10.20
CA ALA A 137 -5.22 37.34 -11.16
C ALA A 137 -6.77 37.26 -11.00
N PRO A 138 -7.42 38.33 -10.51
CA PRO A 138 -8.87 38.36 -10.34
C PRO A 138 -9.63 38.52 -11.67
N GLU A 139 -10.80 37.90 -11.77
CA GLU A 139 -11.77 38.16 -12.84
C GLU A 139 -12.49 39.52 -12.57
N PRO A 140 -13.00 40.23 -13.59
CA PRO A 140 -13.48 41.62 -13.47
C PRO A 140 -14.54 41.89 -12.39
N GLY A 141 -15.45 40.95 -12.15
CA GLY A 141 -16.48 41.07 -11.10
C GLY A 141 -16.02 40.70 -9.68
N ALA A 142 -14.80 40.20 -9.49
CA ALA A 142 -14.39 39.52 -8.25
C ALA A 142 -14.54 40.39 -7.00
N LEU A 143 -14.18 41.68 -7.05
CA LEU A 143 -14.37 42.57 -5.91
C LEU A 143 -15.86 42.93 -5.66
N ALA A 144 -16.69 43.00 -6.70
CA ALA A 144 -18.12 43.22 -6.53
C ALA A 144 -18.78 42.05 -5.79
N GLU A 145 -18.42 40.81 -6.13
CA GLU A 145 -18.92 39.61 -5.45
C GLU A 145 -18.40 39.48 -4.00
N LEU A 146 -17.12 39.80 -3.74
CA LEU A 146 -16.58 39.87 -2.38
C LEU A 146 -17.34 40.91 -1.53
N LEU A 147 -17.66 42.08 -2.10
CA LEU A 147 -18.42 43.12 -1.43
C LEU A 147 -19.90 42.78 -1.28
N ARG A 148 -20.50 41.99 -2.17
CA ARG A 148 -21.88 41.51 -2.04
C ARG A 148 -22.05 40.55 -0.86
N VAL A 149 -21.04 39.72 -0.57
CA VAL A 149 -21.00 38.90 0.65
C VAL A 149 -20.72 39.74 1.90
N ALA A 150 -19.90 40.80 1.79
CA ALA A 150 -19.69 41.76 2.89
C ALA A 150 -20.95 42.55 3.25
N ASP A 151 -21.75 42.94 2.24
CA ASP A 151 -22.94 43.76 2.42
C ASP A 151 -24.09 42.96 3.07
N SER A 152 -24.17 41.66 2.77
CA SER A 152 -25.22 40.75 3.23
C SER A 152 -24.99 40.08 4.60
N ASP A 153 -23.74 40.02 5.10
CA ASP A 153 -23.44 39.56 6.46
C ASP A 153 -22.57 40.56 7.24
N ALA A 154 -23.21 41.30 8.16
CA ALA A 154 -22.54 42.29 9.00
C ALA A 154 -21.48 41.70 9.96
N TYR A 155 -21.47 40.38 10.19
CA TYR A 155 -20.46 39.68 10.99
C TYR A 155 -19.29 39.13 10.15
N ALA A 156 -19.33 39.28 8.82
CA ALA A 156 -18.21 38.95 7.95
C ALA A 156 -17.03 39.91 8.22
N ALA A 157 -15.88 39.33 8.57
CA ALA A 157 -14.64 40.10 8.76
C ALA A 157 -13.51 39.67 7.83
N VAL A 158 -13.54 38.43 7.35
CA VAL A 158 -12.63 37.91 6.32
C VAL A 158 -13.46 37.19 5.29
N ILE A 159 -13.32 37.57 4.03
CA ILE A 159 -14.01 36.96 2.89
C ILE A 159 -12.93 36.60 1.86
N GLY A 160 -13.04 35.43 1.24
CA GLY A 160 -12.10 35.02 0.19
C GLY A 160 -12.78 34.41 -1.03
N PRO A 161 -12.13 34.49 -2.19
CA PRO A 161 -12.66 34.02 -3.47
C PRO A 161 -12.54 32.51 -3.67
N LYS A 162 -13.19 32.01 -4.72
CA LYS A 162 -12.92 30.73 -5.38
C LYS A 162 -11.63 30.83 -6.19
N LEU A 163 -10.65 29.99 -5.87
CA LEU A 163 -9.36 29.93 -6.56
C LEU A 163 -9.35 28.82 -7.62
N ARG A 164 -9.03 29.20 -8.86
CA ARG A 164 -8.87 28.32 -10.04
C ARG A 164 -7.41 28.24 -10.49
N GLY A 165 -7.07 27.19 -11.22
CA GLY A 165 -5.74 26.97 -11.80
C GLY A 165 -5.30 28.09 -12.75
N TRP A 166 -3.99 28.35 -12.79
CA TRP A 166 -3.42 29.36 -13.67
C TRP A 166 -3.48 28.95 -15.16
N TYR A 167 -3.18 27.69 -15.45
CA TYR A 167 -3.18 27.11 -16.81
C TYR A 167 -4.52 26.44 -17.11
N ASP A 168 -4.88 25.38 -16.36
CA ASP A 168 -6.26 24.87 -16.37
C ASP A 168 -7.17 25.82 -15.58
N ARG A 169 -7.86 26.70 -16.32
CA ARG A 169 -8.82 27.66 -15.76
C ARG A 169 -10.11 27.02 -15.21
N LYS A 170 -10.33 25.71 -15.37
CA LYS A 170 -11.47 25.00 -14.80
C LYS A 170 -11.10 24.14 -13.59
N GLN A 171 -9.82 23.81 -13.40
CA GLN A 171 -9.36 23.16 -12.18
C GLN A 171 -9.60 24.07 -10.96
N LEU A 172 -10.29 23.56 -9.95
CA LEU A 172 -10.38 24.18 -8.63
C LEU A 172 -9.08 23.94 -7.85
N LEU A 173 -8.56 25.01 -7.23
CA LEU A 173 -7.46 24.95 -6.27
C LEU A 173 -7.98 25.01 -4.83
N GLU A 174 -8.77 26.05 -4.50
CA GLU A 174 -9.31 26.26 -3.16
C GLU A 174 -10.71 26.91 -3.22
N VAL A 175 -11.64 26.47 -2.36
CA VAL A 175 -12.96 27.11 -2.16
C VAL A 175 -13.22 27.27 -0.65
N GLY A 176 -12.33 28.05 -0.04
CA GLY A 176 -12.04 28.01 1.39
C GLY A 176 -11.13 26.84 1.78
N VAL A 177 -10.55 26.93 2.98
CA VAL A 177 -9.47 26.06 3.46
C VAL A 177 -9.65 25.74 4.94
N SER A 178 -9.25 24.53 5.32
CA SER A 178 -9.11 24.08 6.70
C SER A 178 -7.75 23.40 6.92
N ILE A 179 -7.47 23.03 8.17
CA ILE A 179 -6.25 22.29 8.55
C ILE A 179 -6.64 20.93 9.12
N ALA A 180 -6.09 19.87 8.52
CA ALA A 180 -6.28 18.53 9.05
C ALA A 180 -5.57 18.36 10.40
N HIS A 181 -6.07 17.44 11.22
CA HIS A 181 -5.50 17.05 12.52
C HIS A 181 -4.06 16.51 12.49
N SER A 182 -3.41 16.48 11.31
CA SER A 182 -2.00 16.11 11.08
C SER A 182 -1.16 17.26 10.48
N GLY A 183 -1.73 18.47 10.36
CA GLY A 183 -1.10 19.65 9.79
C GLY A 183 -1.32 19.86 8.28
N ARG A 184 -1.74 18.83 7.53
CA ARG A 184 -2.01 18.94 6.08
C ARG A 184 -3.04 20.05 5.80
N ARG A 185 -2.78 20.91 4.81
CA ARG A 185 -3.79 21.84 4.23
C ARG A 185 -4.95 21.01 3.68
N TRP A 186 -6.19 21.45 3.92
CA TRP A 186 -7.41 20.72 3.56
C TRP A 186 -8.37 21.67 2.84
N THR A 187 -8.39 21.61 1.52
CA THR A 187 -9.31 22.38 0.66
C THR A 187 -10.70 21.75 0.58
N GLY A 188 -10.81 20.45 0.90
CA GLY A 188 -12.05 19.67 0.75
C GLY A 188 -12.31 19.17 -0.68
N LEU A 189 -11.41 19.46 -1.62
CA LEU A 189 -11.52 19.10 -3.03
C LEU A 189 -10.84 17.77 -3.35
N ASP A 190 -11.32 17.08 -4.39
CA ASP A 190 -10.64 15.95 -5.02
C ASP A 190 -9.48 16.41 -5.93
N ARG A 191 -8.59 15.48 -6.30
CA ARG A 191 -7.41 15.81 -7.14
C ARG A 191 -7.84 16.19 -8.56
N ARG A 192 -7.41 17.38 -9.02
CA ARG A 192 -7.84 17.99 -10.30
C ARG A 192 -9.36 18.10 -10.43
N GLU A 193 -10.07 18.36 -9.32
CA GLU A 193 -11.50 18.61 -9.35
C GLU A 193 -11.83 19.80 -10.26
N GLN A 194 -12.78 19.60 -11.18
CA GLN A 194 -13.16 20.57 -12.20
C GLN A 194 -14.40 21.37 -11.75
N ASP A 195 -14.35 22.68 -11.92
CA ASP A 195 -15.44 23.60 -11.58
C ASP A 195 -16.65 23.38 -12.50
N GLN A 196 -17.73 22.92 -11.89
CA GLN A 196 -19.06 22.68 -12.47
C GLN A 196 -20.14 23.34 -11.58
N GLY A 197 -19.75 24.33 -10.75
CA GLY A 197 -20.63 25.02 -9.79
C GLY A 197 -20.92 24.25 -8.49
N GLN A 198 -20.24 23.13 -8.25
CA GLN A 198 -20.54 22.24 -7.11
C GLN A 198 -20.11 22.76 -5.73
N HIS A 199 -19.43 23.91 -5.66
CA HIS A 199 -19.10 24.62 -4.41
C HIS A 199 -19.66 26.04 -4.36
N ASP A 200 -20.64 26.37 -5.21
CA ASP A 200 -21.14 27.74 -5.40
C ASP A 200 -22.18 28.11 -4.33
N GLN A 201 -21.80 27.94 -3.07
CA GLN A 201 -22.56 28.26 -1.87
C GLN A 201 -21.70 29.11 -0.92
N VAL A 202 -22.17 30.32 -0.59
CA VAL A 202 -21.56 31.15 0.46
C VAL A 202 -21.64 30.40 1.79
N ARG A 203 -20.47 30.02 2.32
CA ARG A 203 -20.36 29.21 3.54
C ARG A 203 -19.24 29.71 4.45
N SER A 204 -19.37 29.45 5.75
CA SER A 204 -18.28 29.74 6.68
C SER A 204 -17.22 28.63 6.62
N VAL A 205 -15.95 29.04 6.66
CA VAL A 205 -14.78 28.18 6.50
C VAL A 205 -13.72 28.54 7.54
N LEU A 206 -12.82 27.62 7.90
CA LEU A 206 -11.77 27.93 8.91
C LEU A 206 -10.83 29.05 8.43
N SER A 207 -10.52 29.07 7.14
CA SER A 207 -9.63 30.02 6.49
C SER A 207 -10.02 30.21 5.03
N VAL A 208 -9.58 31.34 4.48
CA VAL A 208 -9.43 31.54 3.03
C VAL A 208 -7.96 31.83 2.73
N SER A 209 -7.54 31.72 1.46
CA SER A 209 -6.19 32.08 1.04
C SER A 209 -5.94 33.58 1.18
N THR A 210 -4.69 33.99 1.41
CA THR A 210 -4.26 35.38 1.29
C THR A 210 -4.23 35.90 -0.14
N ALA A 211 -4.25 35.01 -1.14
CA ALA A 211 -4.44 35.37 -2.54
C ALA A 211 -5.92 35.78 -2.78
N GLY A 212 -6.19 37.08 -2.70
CA GLY A 212 -7.53 37.67 -2.86
C GLY A 212 -8.33 37.88 -1.57
N MET A 213 -7.71 37.76 -0.40
CA MET A 213 -8.39 37.92 0.90
C MET A 213 -8.91 39.35 1.07
N LEU A 214 -10.22 39.52 1.19
CA LEU A 214 -10.84 40.77 1.62
C LEU A 214 -11.03 40.72 3.15
N VAL A 215 -10.30 41.55 3.89
CA VAL A 215 -10.33 41.59 5.37
C VAL A 215 -10.67 42.99 5.87
N ARG A 216 -11.56 43.10 6.87
CA ARG A 216 -11.89 44.39 7.49
C ARG A 216 -10.64 44.96 8.18
N ARG A 217 -10.37 46.24 7.96
CA ARG A 217 -9.18 46.91 8.48
C ARG A 217 -9.18 46.99 10.00
N ASP A 218 -10.34 47.27 10.60
CA ASP A 218 -10.51 47.32 12.06
C ASP A 218 -10.21 45.96 12.72
N VAL A 219 -10.74 44.87 12.17
CA VAL A 219 -10.46 43.50 12.65
C VAL A 219 -9.01 43.08 12.39
N PHE A 220 -8.41 43.47 11.28
CA PHE A 220 -6.99 43.21 11.00
C PHE A 220 -6.08 43.89 12.04
N GLU A 221 -6.39 45.14 12.41
CA GLU A 221 -5.67 45.91 13.42
C GLU A 221 -5.95 45.38 14.85
N GLU A 222 -7.20 45.02 15.18
CA GLU A 222 -7.60 44.38 16.45
C GLU A 222 -6.82 43.09 16.73
N LEU A 223 -6.74 42.20 15.73
CA LEU A 223 -6.06 40.91 15.84
C LEU A 223 -4.53 41.04 15.83
N GLY A 224 -3.99 42.24 15.58
CA GLY A 224 -2.56 42.50 15.47
C GLY A 224 -1.92 41.94 14.20
N GLY A 225 -2.67 41.90 13.09
CA GLY A 225 -2.19 41.44 11.78
C GLY A 225 -1.78 39.96 11.74
N PHE A 226 -0.82 39.62 10.88
CA PHE A 226 -0.27 38.27 10.77
C PHE A 226 0.77 37.98 11.87
N ASP A 227 0.78 36.76 12.43
CA ASP A 227 1.79 36.38 13.43
C ASP A 227 3.15 36.23 12.74
N ARG A 228 4.05 37.21 12.93
CA ARG A 228 5.39 37.34 12.28
C ARG A 228 6.35 36.14 12.46
N ARG A 229 5.90 35.02 13.03
CA ARG A 229 6.57 33.71 13.06
C ARG A 229 6.19 32.81 11.88
N LEU A 230 5.16 33.18 11.12
CA LEU A 230 4.68 32.56 9.89
C LEU A 230 4.99 33.53 8.74
N PRO A 231 6.08 33.32 7.98
CA PRO A 231 6.59 34.35 7.06
C PRO A 231 5.99 34.30 5.64
N LEU A 232 5.22 33.26 5.29
CA LEU A 232 4.66 33.04 3.94
C LEU A 232 3.55 31.97 3.87
N MET A 233 3.48 31.05 4.84
CA MET A 233 2.59 29.89 4.78
C MET A 233 1.93 29.63 6.13
N ARG A 234 0.61 29.35 6.10
CA ARG A 234 -0.27 29.11 7.26
C ARG A 234 -0.49 30.33 8.17
N ASP A 235 0.05 31.47 7.78
CA ASP A 235 -0.33 32.81 8.22
C ASP A 235 -1.81 33.11 7.91
N ASP A 236 -2.30 32.65 6.76
CA ASP A 236 -3.72 32.63 6.39
C ASP A 236 -4.60 31.92 7.44
N VAL A 237 -4.29 30.64 7.72
CA VAL A 237 -5.00 29.80 8.69
C VAL A 237 -4.85 30.33 10.12
N ASP A 238 -3.71 30.95 10.45
CA ASP A 238 -3.48 31.53 11.77
C ASP A 238 -4.29 32.82 12.01
N LEU A 239 -4.39 33.69 11.01
CA LEU A 239 -5.21 34.91 11.07
C LEU A 239 -6.70 34.56 11.11
N CYS A 240 -7.17 33.70 10.21
CA CYS A 240 -8.60 33.34 10.13
C CYS A 240 -9.06 32.57 11.39
N TRP A 241 -8.24 31.67 11.94
CA TRP A 241 -8.55 30.99 13.20
C TRP A 241 -8.51 31.96 14.39
N ARG A 242 -7.66 33.01 14.37
CA ARG A 242 -7.73 34.09 15.37
C ARG A 242 -9.00 34.93 15.25
N ALA A 243 -9.45 35.27 14.03
CA ALA A 243 -10.71 35.97 13.79
C ALA A 243 -11.91 35.19 14.34
N HIS A 244 -12.03 33.91 13.98
CA HIS A 244 -13.01 32.98 14.55
C HIS A 244 -12.93 32.91 16.08
N SER A 245 -11.72 32.89 16.65
CA SER A 245 -11.52 32.86 18.11
C SER A 245 -11.93 34.16 18.82
N ALA A 246 -12.05 35.27 18.09
CA ALA A 246 -12.50 36.57 18.59
C ALA A 246 -14.02 36.81 18.40
N GLY A 247 -14.72 35.93 17.67
CA GLY A 247 -16.16 36.05 17.38
C GLY A 247 -16.50 36.53 15.97
N HIS A 248 -15.48 36.82 15.15
CA HIS A 248 -15.65 37.29 13.77
C HIS A 248 -15.83 36.13 12.78
N ARG A 249 -16.67 36.29 11.75
CA ARG A 249 -16.91 35.24 10.75
C ARG A 249 -15.91 35.32 9.58
N VAL A 250 -15.45 34.14 9.15
CA VAL A 250 -14.70 33.94 7.91
C VAL A 250 -15.59 33.20 6.91
N LEU A 251 -15.76 33.77 5.72
CA LEU A 251 -16.64 33.27 4.65
C LEU A 251 -15.88 33.05 3.33
N VAL A 252 -16.40 32.17 2.48
CA VAL A 252 -16.03 32.12 1.05
C VAL A 252 -17.13 32.77 0.21
N ALA A 253 -16.73 33.64 -0.71
CA ALA A 253 -17.57 34.17 -1.79
C ALA A 253 -17.22 33.37 -3.07
N PRO A 254 -18.03 32.37 -3.47
CA PRO A 254 -17.65 31.45 -4.53
C PRO A 254 -17.76 32.07 -5.93
N ASP A 255 -18.62 33.08 -6.09
CA ASP A 255 -18.79 33.84 -7.34
C ASP A 255 -17.64 34.81 -7.60
N ALA A 256 -16.93 35.22 -6.53
CA ALA A 256 -15.67 35.93 -6.66
C ALA A 256 -14.58 34.96 -7.13
N VAL A 257 -14.07 35.11 -8.35
CA VAL A 257 -13.10 34.19 -8.94
C VAL A 257 -11.73 34.84 -9.15
N LEU A 258 -10.68 34.14 -8.70
CA LEU A 258 -9.28 34.41 -9.02
C LEU A 258 -8.60 33.19 -9.65
N ARG A 259 -7.69 33.41 -10.60
CA ARG A 259 -6.68 32.43 -11.02
C ARG A 259 -5.45 32.56 -10.13
N HIS A 260 -4.82 31.45 -9.73
CA HIS A 260 -3.60 31.48 -8.90
C HIS A 260 -2.59 30.42 -9.36
N ALA A 261 -1.30 30.78 -9.38
CA ALA A 261 -0.23 29.85 -9.78
C ALA A 261 0.37 29.06 -8.61
N GLU A 262 0.17 29.52 -7.37
CA GLU A 262 0.79 29.03 -6.14
C GLU A 262 2.32 28.86 -6.28
N ALA A 263 3.00 29.84 -6.89
CA ALA A 263 4.37 29.74 -7.37
C ALA A 263 5.37 29.29 -6.30
N SER A 264 5.21 29.77 -5.07
CA SER A 264 6.04 29.34 -3.93
C SER A 264 5.71 27.92 -3.44
N ALA A 265 4.45 27.47 -3.52
CA ALA A 265 4.05 26.13 -3.07
C ALA A 265 4.40 25.04 -4.09
N ARG A 266 4.30 25.34 -5.40
CA ARG A 266 4.74 24.48 -6.50
C ARG A 266 6.26 24.51 -6.76
N GLU A 267 7.04 25.10 -5.85
CA GLU A 267 8.51 25.18 -5.94
C GLU A 267 9.02 25.91 -7.20
N ARG A 268 8.17 26.74 -7.84
CA ARG A 268 8.45 27.58 -9.03
C ARG A 268 9.10 28.93 -8.66
N ARG A 269 9.13 29.28 -7.37
CA ARG A 269 9.80 30.45 -6.77
C ARG A 269 10.49 30.02 -5.47
N THR A 270 11.63 30.65 -5.11
CA THR A 270 12.33 30.34 -3.85
C THR A 270 11.70 31.03 -2.64
N VAL A 271 11.79 30.40 -1.47
CA VAL A 271 11.29 30.97 -0.21
C VAL A 271 12.44 31.59 0.59
N ASP A 272 12.71 32.87 0.33
CA ASP A 272 13.86 33.60 0.87
C ASP A 272 13.60 34.19 2.28
N CYS A 273 12.34 34.42 2.65
CA CYS A 273 11.91 34.94 3.95
C CYS A 273 12.04 33.93 5.11
N ALA A 274 12.24 32.63 4.83
CA ALA A 274 12.15 31.55 5.82
C ALA A 274 13.52 31.01 6.32
N GLY A 275 14.58 31.83 6.28
CA GLY A 275 15.88 31.45 6.83
C GLY A 275 17.05 32.38 6.52
N ARG A 276 18.27 31.86 6.69
CA ARG A 276 19.50 32.47 6.15
C ARG A 276 19.76 32.02 4.70
N THR A 277 19.42 30.78 4.38
CA THR A 277 19.39 30.20 3.04
C THR A 277 17.94 30.10 2.56
N ALA A 278 17.73 30.00 1.24
CA ALA A 278 16.44 29.61 0.68
C ALA A 278 15.94 28.31 1.36
N ALA A 279 14.63 28.25 1.64
CA ALA A 279 14.00 27.10 2.27
C ALA A 279 13.15 26.31 1.28
N SER A 280 13.13 24.99 1.46
CA SER A 280 12.17 24.10 0.82
C SER A 280 10.73 24.48 1.25
N PRO A 281 9.80 24.75 0.32
CA PRO A 281 8.43 25.13 0.66
C PRO A 281 7.74 24.11 1.56
N HIS A 282 7.95 22.82 1.28
CA HIS A 282 7.52 21.69 2.11
C HIS A 282 7.92 21.80 3.59
N ARG A 283 9.13 22.30 3.90
CA ARG A 283 9.60 22.51 5.28
C ARG A 283 8.93 23.71 5.94
N VAL A 284 8.65 24.76 5.18
CA VAL A 284 8.00 25.99 5.65
C VAL A 284 6.54 25.73 5.97
N ASP A 285 5.80 25.07 5.06
CA ASP A 285 4.42 24.62 5.29
C ASP A 285 4.33 23.72 6.54
N LYS A 286 5.24 22.74 6.64
CA LYS A 286 5.30 21.82 7.78
C LYS A 286 5.51 22.56 9.11
N ALA A 287 6.46 23.50 9.16
CA ALA A 287 6.73 24.27 10.36
C ALA A 287 5.54 25.18 10.72
N GLY A 288 4.94 25.85 9.73
CA GLY A 288 3.77 26.71 9.94
C GLY A 288 2.55 25.94 10.44
N ALA A 289 2.28 24.77 9.85
CA ALA A 289 1.19 23.88 10.28
C ALA A 289 1.37 23.34 11.71
N VAL A 290 2.60 22.95 12.08
CA VAL A 290 2.92 22.52 13.45
C VAL A 290 2.78 23.69 14.43
N TYR A 291 3.24 24.89 14.07
CA TYR A 291 3.10 26.09 14.90
C TYR A 291 1.63 26.46 15.12
N ALA A 292 0.82 26.58 14.05
CA ALA A 292 -0.59 26.96 14.15
C ALA A 292 -1.40 25.98 15.01
N LEU A 293 -1.22 24.66 14.81
CA LEU A 293 -1.88 23.65 15.64
C LEU A 293 -1.44 23.73 17.11
N LEU A 294 -0.14 23.82 17.40
CA LEU A 294 0.35 23.87 18.78
C LEU A 294 0.09 25.23 19.46
N ALA A 295 -0.12 26.31 18.71
CA ALA A 295 -0.53 27.61 19.24
C ALA A 295 -2.02 27.64 19.63
N ASN A 296 -2.91 27.03 18.84
CA ASN A 296 -4.36 27.12 19.01
C ASN A 296 -5.00 25.93 19.78
N THR A 297 -4.33 24.78 19.89
CA THR A 297 -4.87 23.59 20.59
C THR A 297 -5.16 23.87 22.08
N PRO A 298 -6.33 23.48 22.64
CA PRO A 298 -6.61 23.65 24.07
C PRO A 298 -5.64 22.84 24.95
N GLY A 299 -5.24 23.40 26.10
CA GLY A 299 -4.12 22.88 26.90
C GLY A 299 -4.21 21.41 27.31
N ARG A 300 -5.43 20.91 27.58
CA ARG A 300 -5.67 19.49 27.93
C ARG A 300 -5.40 18.52 26.77
N ALA A 301 -5.57 18.96 25.51
CA ALA A 301 -5.34 18.15 24.32
C ALA A 301 -3.89 18.24 23.79
N LEU A 302 -3.09 19.18 24.30
CA LEU A 302 -1.75 19.47 23.78
C LEU A 302 -0.80 18.26 23.76
N PRO A 303 -0.71 17.39 24.79
CA PRO A 303 0.17 16.22 24.74
C PRO A 303 -0.25 15.21 23.66
N TYR A 304 -1.56 15.02 23.47
CA TYR A 304 -2.11 14.12 22.46
C TYR A 304 -1.88 14.65 21.03
N VAL A 305 -2.08 15.95 20.80
CA VAL A 305 -1.78 16.59 19.50
C VAL A 305 -0.28 16.56 19.21
N LEU A 306 0.58 16.78 20.20
CA LEU A 306 2.03 16.67 20.04
C LEU A 306 2.45 15.24 19.67
N LEU A 307 1.99 14.23 20.41
CA LEU A 307 2.24 12.82 20.10
C LEU A 307 1.75 12.45 18.69
N ARG A 308 0.56 12.90 18.31
CA ARG A 308 -0.02 12.68 16.97
C ARG A 308 0.80 13.36 15.88
N LEU A 309 1.32 14.56 16.11
CA LEU A 309 2.19 15.26 15.15
C LEU A 309 3.54 14.54 15.00
N VAL A 310 4.16 14.07 16.09
CA VAL A 310 5.40 13.28 16.01
C VAL A 310 5.16 11.97 15.24
N LEU A 311 4.16 11.18 15.62
CA LEU A 311 3.86 9.89 15.00
C LEU A 311 3.44 10.03 13.52
N SER A 312 2.61 11.01 13.18
CA SER A 312 2.23 11.22 11.77
C SER A 312 3.39 11.76 10.92
N THR A 313 4.33 12.51 11.51
CA THR A 313 5.57 12.89 10.83
C THR A 313 6.46 11.67 10.57
N LEU A 314 6.65 10.80 11.56
CA LEU A 314 7.43 9.55 11.39
C LEU A 314 6.86 8.68 10.26
N VAL A 315 5.53 8.47 10.24
CA VAL A 315 4.84 7.72 9.18
C VAL A 315 5.00 8.40 7.81
N ARG A 316 4.99 9.74 7.75
CA ARG A 316 5.21 10.51 6.51
C ARG A 316 6.65 10.42 6.01
N THR A 317 7.64 10.53 6.89
CA THR A 317 9.06 10.35 6.57
C THR A 317 9.33 8.96 6.01
N LEU A 318 8.79 7.91 6.64
CA LEU A 318 8.85 6.53 6.14
C LEU A 318 8.16 6.39 4.78
N ALA A 319 6.94 6.91 4.62
CA ALA A 319 6.21 6.87 3.35
C ALA A 319 6.91 7.63 2.21
N SER A 320 7.59 8.75 2.50
CA SER A 320 8.37 9.51 1.52
C SER A 320 9.68 8.79 1.14
N LEU A 321 10.35 8.11 2.09
CA LEU A 321 11.50 7.26 1.79
C LEU A 321 11.11 6.07 0.90
N VAL A 322 10.05 5.34 1.27
CA VAL A 322 9.48 4.23 0.48
C VAL A 322 9.00 4.71 -0.89
N GLY A 323 8.42 5.92 -0.96
CA GLY A 323 8.00 6.58 -2.20
C GLY A 323 9.15 7.15 -3.06
N LYS A 324 10.42 6.99 -2.64
CA LYS A 324 11.64 7.46 -3.33
C LYS A 324 11.80 9.00 -3.37
N VAL A 325 11.27 9.71 -2.38
CA VAL A 325 11.37 11.18 -2.25
C VAL A 325 12.07 11.58 -0.94
N PRO A 326 13.40 11.34 -0.81
CA PRO A 326 14.13 11.57 0.43
C PRO A 326 14.19 13.06 0.85
N GLY A 327 14.12 14.00 -0.10
CA GLY A 327 14.03 15.44 0.21
C GLY A 327 12.81 15.78 1.07
N GLN A 328 11.61 15.39 0.63
CA GLN A 328 10.37 15.55 1.40
C GLN A 328 10.43 14.84 2.77
N ALA A 329 11.15 13.70 2.86
CA ALA A 329 11.33 13.00 4.12
C ALA A 329 12.16 13.81 5.14
N VAL A 330 13.20 14.52 4.67
CA VAL A 330 14.01 15.45 5.48
C VAL A 330 13.23 16.73 5.80
N ASP A 331 12.44 17.25 4.88
CA ASP A 331 11.61 18.46 5.09
C ASP A 331 10.53 18.25 6.16
N GLU A 332 9.86 17.08 6.16
CA GLU A 332 8.89 16.68 7.19
C GLU A 332 9.52 16.67 8.60
N VAL A 333 10.72 16.09 8.74
CA VAL A 333 11.45 16.02 10.02
C VAL A 333 11.95 17.40 10.43
N THR A 334 12.62 18.13 9.53
CA THR A 334 13.25 19.42 9.85
C THR A 334 12.21 20.52 10.10
N GLY A 335 11.04 20.51 9.44
CA GLY A 335 9.94 21.42 9.73
C GLY A 335 9.31 21.18 11.11
N LEU A 336 9.17 19.91 11.51
CA LEU A 336 8.74 19.55 12.87
C LEU A 336 9.78 20.02 13.91
N LEU A 337 11.05 19.67 13.73
CA LEU A 337 12.12 20.01 14.68
C LEU A 337 12.37 21.52 14.78
N ALA A 338 12.31 22.27 13.68
CA ALA A 338 12.46 23.74 13.69
C ALA A 338 11.42 24.44 14.57
N THR A 339 10.27 23.80 14.79
CA THR A 339 9.19 24.29 15.65
C THR A 339 9.31 23.75 17.08
N LEU A 340 9.54 22.44 17.25
CA LEU A 340 9.62 21.81 18.58
C LEU A 340 10.88 22.20 19.38
N LEU A 341 12.00 22.49 18.71
CA LEU A 341 13.23 22.99 19.35
C LEU A 341 13.14 24.47 19.78
N ARG A 342 11.98 25.11 19.64
CA ARG A 342 11.71 26.50 20.02
C ARG A 342 10.39 26.65 20.82
N PRO A 343 10.23 25.91 21.93
CA PRO A 343 8.98 25.87 22.69
C PRO A 343 8.59 27.24 23.27
N GLU A 344 9.55 28.14 23.49
CA GLU A 344 9.32 29.51 23.97
C GLU A 344 8.41 30.31 23.01
N LYS A 345 8.54 30.10 21.70
CA LYS A 345 7.66 30.73 20.69
C LYS A 345 6.23 30.23 20.80
N ILE A 346 6.05 28.92 20.98
CA ILE A 346 4.73 28.29 21.13
C ILE A 346 4.07 28.77 22.41
N LEU A 347 4.77 28.71 23.55
CA LEU A 347 4.28 29.17 24.84
C LEU A 347 3.91 30.67 24.82
N ALA A 348 4.70 31.51 24.16
CA ALA A 348 4.38 32.93 23.98
C ALA A 348 3.14 33.14 23.08
N ALA A 349 2.93 32.34 22.04
CA ALA A 349 1.71 32.38 21.22
C ALA A 349 0.47 32.02 22.07
N ARG A 350 0.54 30.89 22.78
CA ARG A 350 -0.51 30.38 23.66
C ARG A 350 -0.86 31.35 24.80
N LYS A 351 0.12 32.09 25.33
CA LYS A 351 -0.11 33.12 26.35
C LYS A 351 -0.95 34.29 25.81
N ARG A 352 -0.74 34.71 24.56
CA ARG A 352 -1.58 35.73 23.90
C ARG A 352 -3.00 35.22 23.63
N ARG A 353 -3.14 33.95 23.25
CA ARG A 353 -4.39 33.30 22.83
C ARG A 353 -5.12 32.57 23.98
N LYS A 354 -4.93 32.99 25.23
CA LYS A 354 -5.40 32.26 26.42
C LYS A 354 -6.93 32.31 26.59
N ASN A 355 -7.55 33.43 26.24
CA ASN A 355 -8.96 33.71 26.44
C ASN A 355 -9.62 34.00 25.08
N PRO A 356 -10.03 32.97 24.30
CA PRO A 356 -10.86 33.19 23.12
C PRO A 356 -12.28 33.62 23.54
N ALA A 357 -12.96 34.38 22.69
CA ALA A 357 -14.38 34.72 22.85
C ALA A 357 -15.29 33.54 22.49
N VAL A 358 -14.91 32.77 21.46
CA VAL A 358 -15.66 31.59 20.97
C VAL A 358 -15.06 30.29 21.53
N ALA A 359 -15.89 29.34 21.93
CA ALA A 359 -15.39 28.07 22.46
C ALA A 359 -14.83 27.17 21.34
N ALA A 360 -13.74 26.46 21.64
CA ALA A 360 -13.11 25.54 20.68
C ALA A 360 -14.02 24.36 20.24
N SER A 361 -15.15 24.14 20.92
CA SER A 361 -16.23 23.23 20.52
C SER A 361 -17.08 23.77 19.37
N GLU A 362 -17.34 25.07 19.33
CA GLU A 362 -18.15 25.74 18.28
C GLU A 362 -17.38 25.81 16.95
N LEU A 363 -16.06 25.92 17.01
CA LEU A 363 -15.19 25.88 15.82
C LEU A 363 -15.06 24.47 15.22
N ARG A 364 -15.53 23.41 15.90
CA ARG A 364 -15.36 22.01 15.47
C ARG A 364 -15.86 21.69 14.05
N PRO A 365 -17.01 22.21 13.57
CA PRO A 365 -17.49 21.96 12.20
C PRO A 365 -16.57 22.49 11.10
N LEU A 366 -15.70 23.46 11.42
CA LEU A 366 -14.75 24.05 10.47
C LEU A 366 -13.54 23.14 10.20
N PHE A 367 -13.40 22.03 10.91
CA PHE A 367 -12.29 21.06 10.77
C PHE A 367 -12.75 19.76 10.09
N PRO A 368 -11.91 19.13 9.25
CA PRO A 368 -12.28 17.88 8.60
C PRO A 368 -12.51 16.76 9.62
N PRO A 369 -13.56 15.93 9.45
CA PRO A 369 -13.98 14.96 10.45
C PRO A 369 -12.90 13.89 10.70
N PRO A 370 -12.84 13.30 11.92
CA PRO A 370 -11.77 12.42 12.38
C PRO A 370 -11.77 11.06 11.67
N GLY A 371 -11.34 11.06 10.41
CA GLY A 371 -11.30 9.91 9.52
C GLY A 371 -11.07 10.31 8.06
N ALA A 372 -11.55 11.48 7.62
CA ALA A 372 -11.41 11.95 6.25
C ALA A 372 -9.94 12.07 5.80
N THR A 373 -9.06 12.56 6.67
CA THR A 373 -7.61 12.63 6.39
C THR A 373 -6.94 11.25 6.28
N VAL A 374 -7.46 10.24 6.98
CA VAL A 374 -6.96 8.85 6.89
C VAL A 374 -7.46 8.23 5.59
N ARG A 375 -8.74 8.43 5.25
CA ARG A 375 -9.34 7.99 3.98
C ARG A 375 -8.57 8.54 2.78
N ALA A 376 -8.36 9.87 2.74
CA ALA A 376 -7.59 10.52 1.68
C ALA A 376 -6.13 10.01 1.59
N ALA A 377 -5.48 9.68 2.72
CA ALA A 377 -4.14 9.10 2.69
C ALA A 377 -4.14 7.65 2.15
N VAL A 378 -5.13 6.84 2.49
CA VAL A 378 -5.33 5.48 1.96
C VAL A 378 -5.70 5.52 0.47
N GLU A 379 -6.52 6.48 0.05
CA GLU A 379 -6.91 6.69 -1.35
C GLU A 379 -5.71 7.15 -2.19
N GLN A 380 -4.88 8.08 -1.68
CA GLN A 380 -3.62 8.51 -2.32
C GLN A 380 -2.59 7.36 -2.39
N LEU A 381 -2.47 6.53 -1.34
CA LEU A 381 -1.64 5.31 -1.37
C LEU A 381 -2.17 4.29 -2.39
N ALA A 382 -3.49 4.06 -2.44
CA ALA A 382 -4.11 3.13 -3.38
C ALA A 382 -3.98 3.59 -4.84
N ALA A 383 -4.00 4.89 -5.11
CA ALA A 383 -3.72 5.45 -6.43
C ALA A 383 -2.24 5.23 -6.82
N ASN A 384 -1.30 5.56 -5.93
CA ASN A 384 0.14 5.39 -6.16
C ASN A 384 0.53 3.92 -6.38
N VAL A 385 -0.05 2.99 -5.61
CA VAL A 385 0.15 1.54 -5.77
C VAL A 385 -0.63 0.97 -6.97
N GLY A 386 -1.79 1.55 -7.31
CA GLY A 386 -2.70 1.09 -8.36
C GLY A 386 -2.13 1.17 -9.77
N GLY A 387 -1.22 2.12 -10.02
CA GLY A 387 -0.32 2.12 -11.17
C GLY A 387 -0.98 2.40 -12.53
N ALA A 388 -1.38 3.66 -12.75
CA ALA A 388 -1.72 4.23 -14.06
C ALA A 388 -2.85 3.51 -14.84
N GLU A 389 -4.06 3.54 -14.27
CA GLU A 389 -5.37 3.32 -14.95
C GLU A 389 -6.51 3.57 -13.93
N ALA A 390 -6.63 4.82 -13.47
CA ALA A 390 -7.69 5.29 -12.58
C ALA A 390 -8.41 6.52 -13.18
N ASP A 391 -7.68 7.36 -13.89
CA ASP A 391 -8.19 8.50 -14.65
C ASP A 391 -8.83 8.02 -15.96
N SER A 392 -10.15 8.17 -16.04
CA SER A 392 -11.11 7.84 -17.14
C SER A 392 -12.52 7.53 -16.57
N GLY A 393 -12.67 7.44 -15.25
CA GLY A 393 -13.96 7.30 -14.56
C GLY A 393 -14.60 8.65 -14.18
N GLY A 394 -14.95 9.47 -15.16
CA GLY A 394 -15.48 10.83 -14.94
C GLY A 394 -16.77 10.90 -14.10
N SER A 395 -16.86 11.96 -13.30
CA SER A 395 -18.08 12.61 -12.78
C SER A 395 -19.28 11.71 -12.41
N ARG A 396 -19.21 11.00 -11.26
CA ARG A 396 -20.42 10.49 -10.56
C ARG A 396 -20.23 9.95 -9.12
N HIS A 397 -19.67 10.74 -8.20
CA HIS A 397 -19.86 10.57 -6.73
C HIS A 397 -19.40 11.85 -6.02
N GLY A 398 -20.29 12.69 -5.47
CA GLY A 398 -21.75 12.62 -5.50
C GLY A 398 -22.38 13.93 -5.04
N VAL A 399 -23.70 14.05 -5.21
CA VAL A 399 -24.48 15.18 -4.69
C VAL A 399 -24.35 15.19 -3.16
N VAL A 400 -23.73 16.23 -2.63
CA VAL A 400 -23.91 16.62 -1.23
C VAL A 400 -25.15 17.51 -1.21
N GLU A 401 -26.25 16.95 -0.74
CA GLU A 401 -27.54 17.63 -0.67
C GLU A 401 -27.51 18.59 0.53
N SER A 402 -26.99 19.81 0.29
CA SER A 402 -26.81 20.84 1.31
C SER A 402 -28.14 21.49 1.71
N GLY A 403 -28.84 20.89 2.67
CA GLY A 403 -30.01 21.46 3.33
C GLY A 403 -29.85 21.47 4.85
N PRO A 404 -30.06 22.60 5.55
CA PRO A 404 -29.88 22.67 7.00
C PRO A 404 -31.10 22.12 7.75
N GLY A 405 -30.89 21.08 8.56
CA GLY A 405 -31.86 20.53 9.51
C GLY A 405 -31.10 19.71 10.56
N GLY A 406 -31.33 19.97 11.85
CA GLY A 406 -30.56 19.37 12.92
C GLY A 406 -31.10 18.02 13.36
N ASP A 407 -30.50 16.92 12.91
CA ASP A 407 -30.62 15.57 13.49
C ASP A 407 -29.36 14.73 13.19
N ASP A 408 -28.20 15.24 13.60
CA ASP A 408 -26.85 14.65 13.37
C ASP A 408 -26.58 13.32 14.13
N ALA A 409 -27.59 12.75 14.81
CA ALA A 409 -27.49 11.45 15.47
C ALA A 409 -27.65 10.29 14.47
N ASP A 410 -28.72 10.29 13.68
CA ASP A 410 -29.15 9.14 12.88
C ASP A 410 -28.36 8.98 11.58
N TYR A 411 -27.78 10.07 11.06
CA TYR A 411 -27.00 10.05 9.83
C TYR A 411 -25.74 9.16 9.91
N LEU A 412 -25.20 8.95 11.12
CA LEU A 412 -24.04 8.10 11.35
C LEU A 412 -24.31 6.59 11.15
N GLU A 413 -25.55 6.13 11.33
CA GLU A 413 -25.93 4.75 11.01
C GLU A 413 -26.24 4.58 9.52
N ILE A 414 -26.97 5.54 8.93
CA ILE A 414 -27.32 5.54 7.50
C ILE A 414 -26.05 5.56 6.63
N GLU A 415 -25.02 6.32 7.02
CA GLU A 415 -23.72 6.28 6.34
C GLU A 415 -23.05 4.89 6.40
N GLN A 416 -23.14 4.15 7.52
CA GLN A 416 -22.55 2.81 7.60
C GLN A 416 -23.24 1.83 6.65
N PHE A 417 -24.57 1.83 6.59
CA PHE A 417 -25.31 1.03 5.61
C PHE A 417 -25.04 1.46 4.16
N ALA A 418 -24.91 2.76 3.88
CA ALA A 418 -24.54 3.27 2.56
C ALA A 418 -23.11 2.86 2.15
N ARG A 419 -22.15 2.87 3.09
CA ARG A 419 -20.77 2.43 2.90
C ARG A 419 -20.70 0.93 2.64
N LEU A 420 -21.43 0.11 3.40
CA LEU A 420 -21.55 -1.33 3.17
C LEU A 420 -22.14 -1.60 1.76
N LYS A 421 -23.18 -0.87 1.37
CA LYS A 421 -23.81 -0.91 0.04
C LYS A 421 -22.89 -0.43 -1.09
N LYS A 422 -21.92 0.46 -0.81
CA LYS A 422 -20.87 0.92 -1.75
C LYS A 422 -19.73 -0.09 -1.90
N ILE A 423 -19.36 -0.79 -0.82
CA ILE A 423 -18.42 -1.93 -0.87
C ILE A 423 -19.07 -3.12 -1.59
N ALA A 424 -20.34 -3.41 -1.32
CA ALA A 424 -21.16 -4.41 -2.01
C ALA A 424 -21.51 -4.06 -3.48
N ARG A 425 -20.97 -2.96 -4.02
CA ARG A 425 -20.96 -2.64 -5.46
C ARG A 425 -19.59 -2.88 -6.13
N LYS A 426 -18.54 -3.19 -5.35
CA LYS A 426 -17.19 -3.56 -5.86
C LYS A 426 -17.05 -5.09 -5.82
N PRO A 427 -16.95 -5.79 -6.97
CA PRO A 427 -16.94 -7.26 -7.00
C PRO A 427 -15.75 -7.92 -6.31
N GLY A 428 -14.57 -7.28 -6.28
CA GLY A 428 -13.36 -7.84 -5.65
C GLY A 428 -13.51 -8.11 -4.15
N PRO A 429 -13.86 -7.11 -3.31
CA PRO A 429 -14.13 -7.32 -1.89
C PRO A 429 -15.25 -8.32 -1.59
N ILE A 430 -16.31 -8.37 -2.41
CA ILE A 430 -17.40 -9.34 -2.25
C ILE A 430 -16.88 -10.76 -2.51
N LEU A 431 -16.11 -10.95 -3.57
CA LEU A 431 -15.48 -12.22 -3.91
C LEU A 431 -14.50 -12.68 -2.81
N PHE A 432 -13.69 -11.77 -2.25
CA PHE A 432 -12.84 -12.08 -1.11
C PHE A 432 -13.66 -12.50 0.11
N GLY A 433 -14.71 -11.76 0.46
CA GLY A 433 -15.59 -12.11 1.58
C GLY A 433 -16.29 -13.46 1.40
N LEU A 434 -16.71 -13.79 0.17
CA LEU A 434 -17.30 -15.08 -0.18
C LEU A 434 -16.28 -16.23 -0.06
N LEU A 435 -15.09 -16.09 -0.66
CA LEU A 435 -14.03 -17.10 -0.57
C LEU A 435 -13.52 -17.25 0.88
N LEU A 436 -13.49 -16.16 1.65
CA LEU A 436 -13.11 -16.18 3.06
C LEU A 436 -14.18 -16.94 3.87
N LEU A 437 -15.47 -16.66 3.68
CA LEU A 437 -16.55 -17.42 4.32
C LEU A 437 -16.46 -18.92 4.01
N VAL A 438 -16.23 -19.28 2.74
CA VAL A 438 -16.01 -20.68 2.33
C VAL A 438 -14.81 -21.29 3.05
N SER A 439 -13.68 -20.57 3.13
CA SER A 439 -12.48 -21.03 3.83
C SER A 439 -12.69 -21.18 5.34
N LEU A 440 -13.38 -20.24 6.00
CA LEU A 440 -13.71 -20.33 7.43
C LEU A 440 -14.62 -21.54 7.73
N VAL A 441 -15.59 -21.84 6.85
CA VAL A 441 -16.49 -23.00 7.00
C VAL A 441 -15.75 -24.33 6.77
N ALA A 442 -14.83 -24.40 5.79
CA ALA A 442 -14.01 -25.58 5.56
C ALA A 442 -12.97 -25.79 6.67
N CYS A 443 -12.25 -24.74 7.06
CA CYS A 443 -11.19 -24.74 8.07
C CYS A 443 -11.71 -24.73 9.53
N ARG A 444 -13.02 -24.93 9.76
CA ARG A 444 -13.70 -24.90 11.07
C ARG A 444 -12.94 -25.60 12.21
N ASN A 445 -12.31 -26.75 11.93
CA ASN A 445 -11.61 -27.56 12.92
C ASN A 445 -10.16 -27.10 13.17
N LEU A 446 -9.59 -26.26 12.28
CA LEU A 446 -8.25 -25.68 12.40
C LEU A 446 -8.21 -24.43 13.31
N PHE A 447 -9.35 -23.98 13.83
CA PHE A 447 -9.44 -22.88 14.81
C PHE A 447 -9.44 -23.33 16.29
N ALA A 448 -9.36 -24.64 16.55
CA ALA A 448 -9.22 -25.17 17.91
C ALA A 448 -7.89 -24.78 18.58
N GLY A 449 -7.76 -25.03 19.88
CA GLY A 449 -6.51 -24.82 20.62
C GLY A 449 -5.37 -25.75 20.17
N GLY A 450 -4.13 -25.38 20.51
CA GLY A 450 -2.91 -26.11 20.14
C GLY A 450 -2.19 -25.54 18.92
N SER A 451 -1.13 -26.21 18.48
CA SER A 451 -0.31 -25.84 17.31
C SER A 451 -0.85 -26.49 16.03
N LEU A 452 -0.61 -25.89 14.86
CA LEU A 452 -0.84 -26.54 13.57
C LEU A 452 0.34 -27.46 13.24
N ALA A 453 0.07 -28.74 13.02
CA ALA A 453 1.08 -29.75 12.74
C ALA A 453 0.51 -30.95 11.98
N GLY A 454 1.39 -31.66 11.27
CA GLY A 454 1.07 -32.88 10.52
C GLY A 454 1.06 -32.65 9.01
N GLY A 455 1.15 -33.75 8.26
CA GLY A 455 1.56 -33.69 6.86
C GLY A 455 2.99 -33.14 6.74
N ALA A 456 3.21 -32.22 5.81
CA ALA A 456 4.49 -31.55 5.62
C ALA A 456 4.83 -30.53 6.73
N LEU A 457 3.87 -30.15 7.59
CA LEU A 457 4.05 -29.09 8.58
C LEU A 457 4.55 -29.61 9.94
N LEU A 458 5.73 -29.14 10.35
CA LEU A 458 6.20 -29.22 11.74
C LEU A 458 5.63 -28.06 12.58
N PRO A 459 5.42 -28.24 13.90
CA PRO A 459 5.03 -27.15 14.79
C PRO A 459 6.02 -25.99 14.71
N ALA A 460 5.51 -24.76 14.64
CA ALA A 460 6.36 -23.57 14.68
C ALA A 460 6.96 -23.36 16.09
N PRO A 461 8.17 -22.76 16.21
CA PRO A 461 8.64 -22.18 17.46
C PRO A 461 7.67 -21.10 17.94
N ASP A 462 7.48 -20.95 19.24
CA ASP A 462 6.40 -20.14 19.81
C ASP A 462 6.63 -18.62 19.69
N THR A 463 7.87 -18.15 19.52
CA THR A 463 8.20 -16.72 19.39
C THR A 463 8.89 -16.34 18.07
N VAL A 464 8.77 -15.06 17.69
CA VAL A 464 9.54 -14.46 16.58
C VAL A 464 11.04 -14.46 16.80
N SER A 465 11.50 -14.34 18.05
CA SER A 465 12.92 -14.45 18.41
C SER A 465 13.50 -15.80 18.00
N ASP A 466 12.76 -16.89 18.25
CA ASP A 466 13.19 -18.25 17.91
C ASP A 466 13.30 -18.48 16.39
N LEU A 467 12.43 -17.85 15.59
CA LEU A 467 12.53 -17.90 14.12
C LEU A 467 13.70 -17.07 13.60
N TRP A 468 14.05 -15.95 14.26
CA TRP A 468 15.21 -15.15 13.86
C TRP A 468 16.53 -15.83 14.22
N SER A 469 16.67 -16.41 15.42
CA SER A 469 17.88 -17.19 15.79
C SER A 469 18.06 -18.39 14.86
N ARG A 470 17.00 -19.16 14.61
CA ARG A 470 16.98 -20.28 13.64
C ARG A 470 17.34 -19.90 12.20
N TYR A 471 17.30 -18.62 11.82
CA TYR A 471 17.69 -18.14 10.49
C TYR A 471 19.05 -17.42 10.48
N ALA A 472 19.42 -16.75 11.59
CA ALA A 472 20.60 -15.91 11.67
C ALA A 472 21.81 -16.60 12.34
N ASP A 473 21.60 -17.60 13.20
CA ASP A 473 22.71 -18.28 13.89
C ASP A 473 23.56 -19.12 12.94
N ALA A 474 24.88 -19.14 13.17
CA ALA A 474 25.82 -19.96 12.40
C ALA A 474 25.84 -21.44 12.81
N TRP A 475 25.33 -21.77 14.00
CA TRP A 475 25.29 -23.14 14.53
C TRP A 475 23.86 -23.56 14.87
N HIS A 476 23.47 -24.74 14.42
CA HIS A 476 22.15 -25.31 14.66
C HIS A 476 22.25 -26.58 15.50
N ALA A 477 21.62 -26.59 16.68
CA ALA A 477 21.72 -27.66 17.67
C ALA A 477 20.89 -28.94 17.34
N ILE A 478 20.56 -29.15 16.07
CA ILE A 478 19.70 -30.25 15.57
C ILE A 478 20.53 -31.52 15.42
N GLY A 479 20.00 -32.67 15.85
CA GLY A 479 20.76 -33.92 15.87
C GLY A 479 22.04 -33.81 16.69
N THR A 480 23.18 -34.12 16.07
CA THR A 480 24.54 -33.94 16.62
C THR A 480 25.07 -32.50 16.50
N GLY A 481 24.37 -31.62 15.79
CA GLY A 481 24.73 -30.22 15.57
C GLY A 481 25.57 -29.98 14.32
N GLY A 482 25.45 -28.79 13.73
CA GLY A 482 26.23 -28.40 12.55
C GLY A 482 25.95 -26.97 12.06
N THR A 483 26.59 -26.64 10.93
CA THR A 483 26.69 -25.30 10.33
C THR A 483 25.95 -25.19 8.98
N GLN A 484 24.90 -26.00 8.77
CA GLN A 484 24.10 -25.99 7.54
C GLN A 484 23.36 -24.66 7.38
N THR A 485 23.16 -24.17 6.15
CA THR A 485 22.45 -22.90 5.94
C THR A 485 20.94 -23.05 6.16
N ALA A 486 20.41 -22.33 7.15
CA ALA A 486 18.99 -22.23 7.42
C ALA A 486 18.15 -21.87 6.16
N PRO A 487 16.99 -22.54 5.93
CA PRO A 487 16.16 -22.25 4.77
C PRO A 487 15.55 -20.83 4.86
N PRO A 488 15.62 -20.02 3.78
CA PRO A 488 15.34 -18.58 3.84
C PRO A 488 13.89 -18.22 4.13
N TYR A 489 12.95 -19.17 3.96
CA TYR A 489 11.56 -18.95 4.34
C TYR A 489 11.39 -18.68 5.85
N LEU A 490 12.32 -19.13 6.71
CA LEU A 490 12.26 -18.89 8.17
C LEU A 490 12.36 -17.40 8.49
N GLY A 491 13.32 -16.67 7.90
CA GLY A 491 13.44 -15.22 8.05
C GLY A 491 12.23 -14.46 7.51
N VAL A 492 11.60 -14.97 6.43
CA VAL A 492 10.35 -14.40 5.91
C VAL A 492 9.17 -14.65 6.85
N LEU A 493 9.06 -15.83 7.45
CA LEU A 493 8.05 -16.14 8.46
C LEU A 493 8.28 -15.34 9.76
N ALA A 494 9.53 -15.08 10.15
CA ALA A 494 9.86 -14.22 11.29
C ALA A 494 9.39 -12.78 11.04
N ALA A 495 9.68 -12.23 9.86
CA ALA A 495 9.21 -10.90 9.43
C ALA A 495 7.67 -10.82 9.33
N LEU A 496 7.01 -11.86 8.80
CA LEU A 496 5.54 -11.94 8.75
C LEU A 496 4.93 -12.00 10.16
N SER A 497 5.50 -12.81 11.06
CA SER A 497 4.99 -13.02 12.41
C SER A 497 5.19 -11.79 13.31
N ALA A 498 6.18 -10.95 13.02
CA ALA A 498 6.34 -9.63 13.66
C ALA A 498 5.14 -8.69 13.40
N LEU A 499 4.44 -8.84 12.27
CA LEU A 499 3.20 -8.09 11.98
C LEU A 499 2.01 -8.59 12.83
N PHE A 500 2.07 -9.83 13.33
CA PHE A 500 1.05 -10.46 14.17
C PHE A 500 1.46 -10.48 15.65
N LEU A 501 1.99 -9.35 16.12
CA LEU A 501 2.42 -9.12 17.52
C LEU A 501 3.47 -10.13 18.04
N GLY A 502 4.21 -10.79 17.15
CA GLY A 502 5.21 -11.81 17.51
C GLY A 502 4.69 -13.25 17.56
N SER A 503 3.39 -13.49 17.33
CA SER A 503 2.80 -14.83 17.37
C SER A 503 2.94 -15.58 16.04
N THR A 504 3.85 -16.54 16.03
CA THR A 504 4.17 -17.42 14.89
C THR A 504 3.00 -18.35 14.54
N SER A 505 2.40 -19.00 15.55
CA SER A 505 1.24 -19.89 15.42
C SER A 505 0.04 -19.16 14.84
N THR A 506 -0.21 -17.91 15.27
CA THR A 506 -1.26 -17.06 14.70
C THR A 506 -0.95 -16.68 13.26
N ALA A 507 0.28 -16.25 12.96
CA ALA A 507 0.69 -15.88 11.61
C ALA A 507 0.55 -17.04 10.61
N LEU A 508 1.01 -18.24 10.97
CA LEU A 508 0.88 -19.45 10.14
C LEU A 508 -0.56 -19.94 10.01
N THR A 509 -1.36 -19.85 11.08
CA THR A 509 -2.81 -20.13 11.01
C THR A 509 -3.48 -19.22 9.98
N LEU A 510 -3.25 -17.91 10.08
CA LEU A 510 -3.85 -16.93 9.16
C LEU A 510 -3.31 -17.08 7.74
N LEU A 511 -2.01 -17.40 7.56
CA LEU A 511 -1.42 -17.64 6.25
C LEU A 511 -2.07 -18.85 5.54
N LEU A 512 -2.23 -19.97 6.24
CA LEU A 512 -2.84 -21.18 5.67
C LEU A 512 -4.35 -21.00 5.43
N VAL A 513 -5.11 -20.54 6.43
CA VAL A 513 -6.57 -20.32 6.31
C VAL A 513 -6.90 -19.28 5.24
N CYS A 514 -6.11 -18.21 5.13
CA CYS A 514 -6.34 -17.19 4.11
C CYS A 514 -5.71 -17.52 2.74
N SER A 515 -4.97 -18.63 2.58
CA SER A 515 -4.30 -18.96 1.30
C SER A 515 -5.27 -19.03 0.12
N VAL A 516 -6.36 -19.79 0.25
CA VAL A 516 -7.43 -19.93 -0.75
C VAL A 516 -8.09 -18.58 -1.11
N PRO A 517 -8.63 -17.77 -0.16
CA PRO A 517 -9.22 -16.49 -0.49
C PRO A 517 -8.22 -15.44 -0.99
N LEU A 518 -6.97 -15.46 -0.52
CA LEU A 518 -5.91 -14.58 -1.03
C LEU A 518 -5.49 -14.96 -2.46
N ALA A 519 -5.36 -16.25 -2.77
CA ALA A 519 -5.09 -16.73 -4.13
C ALA A 519 -6.18 -16.30 -5.13
N GLY A 520 -7.46 -16.44 -4.75
CA GLY A 520 -8.57 -15.92 -5.56
C GLY A 520 -8.54 -14.39 -5.71
N PHE A 521 -8.22 -13.66 -4.63
CA PHE A 521 -8.10 -12.21 -4.65
C PHE A 521 -6.96 -11.73 -5.56
N THR A 522 -5.75 -12.30 -5.44
CA THR A 522 -4.62 -11.94 -6.30
C THR A 522 -4.87 -12.33 -7.75
N ALA A 523 -5.52 -13.47 -8.02
CA ALA A 523 -5.98 -13.83 -9.37
C ALA A 523 -6.97 -12.81 -9.95
N TYR A 524 -7.92 -12.30 -9.16
CA TYR A 524 -8.85 -11.27 -9.61
C TYR A 524 -8.15 -9.96 -10.04
N PHE A 525 -7.10 -9.55 -9.32
CA PHE A 525 -6.26 -8.39 -9.69
C PHE A 525 -5.27 -8.69 -10.81
N ALA A 526 -4.76 -9.91 -10.93
CA ALA A 526 -3.88 -10.35 -12.00
C ALA A 526 -4.61 -10.39 -13.36
N ALA A 527 -5.89 -10.79 -13.36
CA ALA A 527 -6.70 -10.89 -14.56
C ALA A 527 -7.23 -9.53 -15.09
N ARG A 528 -7.19 -8.45 -14.30
CA ARG A 528 -7.68 -7.10 -14.72
C ARG A 528 -7.12 -6.64 -16.09
N PRO A 529 -5.80 -6.65 -16.35
CA PRO A 529 -5.24 -6.23 -17.64
C PRO A 529 -5.32 -7.31 -18.75
N ILE A 530 -5.93 -8.48 -18.47
CA ILE A 530 -6.07 -9.58 -19.45
C ILE A 530 -7.51 -9.63 -19.99
N VAL A 531 -8.50 -9.40 -19.12
CA VAL A 531 -9.93 -9.55 -19.45
C VAL A 531 -10.77 -8.42 -18.88
N GLU A 532 -11.52 -7.74 -19.75
CA GLU A 532 -12.40 -6.63 -19.34
C GLU A 532 -13.59 -7.11 -18.50
N SER A 533 -14.18 -8.26 -18.86
CA SER A 533 -15.39 -8.81 -18.22
C SER A 533 -15.21 -9.07 -16.73
N ARG A 534 -15.97 -8.33 -15.90
CA ARG A 534 -15.95 -8.44 -14.43
C ARG A 534 -16.38 -9.83 -13.94
N LEU A 535 -17.32 -10.46 -14.65
CA LEU A 535 -17.84 -11.80 -14.34
C LEU A 535 -16.83 -12.89 -14.69
N LEU A 536 -16.17 -12.79 -15.86
CA LEU A 536 -15.19 -13.79 -16.28
C LEU A 536 -13.93 -13.76 -15.39
N ARG A 537 -13.53 -12.57 -14.93
CA ARG A 537 -12.49 -12.42 -13.89
C ARG A 537 -12.89 -13.00 -12.55
N ALA A 538 -14.14 -12.87 -12.14
CA ALA A 538 -14.63 -13.48 -10.89
C ALA A 538 -14.66 -15.01 -11.00
N TRP A 539 -15.12 -15.56 -12.14
CA TRP A 539 -15.05 -16.99 -12.43
C TRP A 539 -13.61 -17.52 -12.41
N GLY A 540 -12.68 -16.88 -13.11
CA GLY A 540 -11.29 -17.32 -13.17
C GLY A 540 -10.60 -17.30 -11.80
N ALA A 541 -10.93 -16.31 -10.96
CA ALA A 541 -10.47 -16.24 -9.57
C ALA A 541 -11.05 -17.35 -8.68
N ILE A 542 -12.33 -17.73 -8.86
CA ILE A 542 -12.94 -18.86 -8.15
C ILE A 542 -12.32 -20.19 -8.62
N ALA A 543 -12.20 -20.40 -9.93
CA ALA A 543 -11.57 -21.58 -10.52
C ALA A 543 -10.12 -21.74 -10.08
N TYR A 544 -9.39 -20.63 -9.90
CA TYR A 544 -8.02 -20.64 -9.41
C TYR A 544 -7.92 -20.94 -7.90
N ALA A 545 -8.77 -20.32 -7.08
CA ALA A 545 -8.81 -20.54 -5.63
C ALA A 545 -9.12 -22.00 -5.25
N PHE A 546 -9.96 -22.68 -6.05
CA PHE A 546 -10.30 -24.10 -5.87
C PHE A 546 -9.55 -25.04 -6.81
N LEU A 547 -8.34 -24.68 -7.27
CA LEU A 547 -7.45 -25.66 -7.88
C LEU A 547 -7.08 -26.74 -6.84
N PRO A 548 -6.98 -28.03 -7.21
CA PRO A 548 -6.80 -29.12 -6.26
C PRO A 548 -5.48 -29.03 -5.51
N ALA A 549 -4.44 -28.44 -6.14
CA ALA A 549 -3.17 -28.16 -5.50
C ALA A 549 -3.25 -27.11 -4.38
N ALA A 550 -4.18 -26.15 -4.44
CA ALA A 550 -4.36 -25.15 -3.37
C ALA A 550 -5.08 -25.77 -2.16
N THR A 551 -6.16 -26.53 -2.38
CA THR A 551 -6.90 -27.20 -1.30
C THR A 551 -6.10 -28.36 -0.69
N GLY A 552 -5.41 -29.15 -1.52
CA GLY A 552 -4.55 -30.24 -1.08
C GLY A 552 -3.32 -29.75 -0.31
N ALA A 553 -2.70 -28.64 -0.71
CA ALA A 553 -1.60 -28.05 0.05
C ALA A 553 -2.01 -27.62 1.46
N LEU A 554 -3.21 -27.03 1.59
CA LEU A 554 -3.76 -26.66 2.89
C LEU A 554 -4.02 -27.92 3.75
N ALA A 555 -4.72 -28.93 3.20
CA ALA A 555 -5.02 -30.18 3.94
C ALA A 555 -3.78 -31.00 4.33
N THR A 556 -2.65 -30.83 3.63
CA THR A 556 -1.38 -31.52 3.87
C THR A 556 -0.32 -30.66 4.55
N GLY A 557 -0.61 -29.40 4.89
CA GLY A 557 0.33 -28.49 5.56
C GLY A 557 1.49 -27.98 4.70
N ARG A 558 1.40 -28.14 3.36
CA ARG A 558 2.46 -27.78 2.41
C ARG A 558 2.53 -26.26 2.19
N LEU A 559 3.31 -25.60 3.05
CA LEU A 559 3.48 -24.14 3.09
C LEU A 559 3.95 -23.54 1.75
N GLY A 560 4.87 -24.21 1.06
CA GLY A 560 5.41 -23.71 -0.21
C GLY A 560 4.33 -23.53 -1.29
N THR A 561 3.56 -24.58 -1.55
CA THR A 561 2.44 -24.57 -2.49
C THR A 561 1.36 -23.57 -2.07
N ALA A 562 1.07 -23.44 -0.77
CA ALA A 562 0.09 -22.48 -0.25
C ALA A 562 0.52 -21.01 -0.46
N VAL A 563 1.80 -20.68 -0.20
CA VAL A 563 2.36 -19.34 -0.46
C VAL A 563 2.45 -19.06 -1.97
N LEU A 564 2.83 -20.06 -2.76
CA LEU A 564 2.85 -19.94 -4.21
C LEU A 564 1.47 -19.67 -4.80
N ALA A 565 0.39 -20.27 -4.27
CA ALA A 565 -0.98 -19.98 -4.71
C ALA A 565 -1.35 -18.50 -4.53
N ILE A 566 -0.85 -17.84 -3.48
CA ILE A 566 -1.08 -16.39 -3.27
C ILE A 566 -0.28 -15.56 -4.28
N LEU A 567 0.99 -15.92 -4.51
CA LEU A 567 1.95 -15.08 -5.25
C LEU A 567 1.94 -15.31 -6.76
N LEU A 568 1.65 -16.51 -7.24
CA LEU A 568 1.75 -16.89 -8.66
C LEU A 568 0.96 -15.96 -9.60
N PRO A 569 -0.27 -15.50 -9.29
CA PRO A 569 -0.95 -14.54 -10.16
C PRO A 569 -0.26 -13.17 -10.22
N LEU A 570 0.38 -12.74 -9.13
CA LEU A 570 1.16 -11.51 -9.08
C LEU A 570 2.47 -11.66 -9.86
N ILE A 571 3.15 -12.82 -9.74
CA ILE A 571 4.35 -13.19 -10.50
C ILE A 571 4.02 -13.18 -12.00
N ALA A 572 2.93 -13.83 -12.42
CA ALA A 572 2.49 -13.86 -13.81
C ALA A 572 2.19 -12.45 -14.35
N ARG A 573 1.46 -11.61 -13.60
CA ARG A 573 1.20 -10.22 -13.99
C ARG A 573 2.48 -9.38 -14.04
N ALA A 574 3.42 -9.59 -13.12
CA ALA A 574 4.71 -8.90 -13.12
C ALA A 574 5.59 -9.33 -14.30
N ALA A 575 5.62 -10.63 -14.63
CA ALA A 575 6.31 -11.16 -15.80
C ALA A 575 5.76 -10.57 -17.10
N VAL A 576 4.43 -10.53 -17.27
CA VAL A 576 3.75 -9.92 -18.42
C VAL A 576 4.12 -8.43 -18.57
N ALA A 577 4.17 -7.68 -17.46
CA ALA A 577 4.56 -6.27 -17.46
C ALA A 577 6.08 -6.04 -17.65
N ALA A 578 6.93 -6.98 -17.22
CA ALA A 578 8.39 -6.93 -17.37
C ALA A 578 8.85 -7.21 -18.81
N HIS A 579 8.13 -8.07 -19.51
CA HIS A 579 8.40 -8.45 -20.90
C HIS A 579 7.57 -7.68 -21.94
N GLY A 580 6.69 -6.76 -21.51
CA GLY A 580 6.00 -5.82 -22.40
C GLY A 580 4.76 -6.35 -23.11
N PHE A 581 4.34 -7.61 -22.90
CA PHE A 581 3.26 -8.28 -23.68
C PHE A 581 1.89 -7.57 -23.75
N ASN A 582 1.65 -6.56 -22.90
CA ASN A 582 0.41 -5.78 -22.87
C ASN A 582 0.58 -4.32 -23.38
N ARG A 583 1.72 -3.94 -23.98
CA ARG A 583 2.00 -2.60 -24.52
C ARG A 583 2.84 -2.69 -25.80
N PRO A 584 2.83 -1.67 -26.68
CA PRO A 584 3.77 -1.62 -27.81
C PRO A 584 5.23 -1.44 -27.35
N ASP A 585 5.45 -0.82 -26.18
CA ASP A 585 6.77 -0.51 -25.65
C ASP A 585 7.42 -1.62 -24.82
N ARG A 586 8.75 -1.63 -24.82
CA ARG A 586 9.60 -2.50 -23.98
C ARG A 586 9.21 -2.40 -22.50
N GLY A 587 9.00 -3.54 -21.85
CA GLY A 587 8.59 -3.62 -20.45
C GLY A 587 9.51 -2.85 -19.48
N SER A 588 8.91 -2.15 -18.51
CA SER A 588 9.63 -1.23 -17.61
C SER A 588 10.56 -1.94 -16.63
N TRP A 589 11.73 -1.36 -16.34
CA TRP A 589 12.67 -1.88 -15.33
C TRP A 589 12.04 -2.08 -13.95
N ARG A 590 11.09 -1.22 -13.54
CA ARG A 590 10.33 -1.40 -12.30
C ARG A 590 9.50 -2.70 -12.30
N ALA A 591 8.89 -3.05 -13.43
CA ALA A 591 8.19 -4.32 -13.56
C ALA A 591 9.16 -5.52 -13.54
N THR A 592 10.35 -5.38 -14.12
CA THR A 592 11.44 -6.37 -13.99
C THR A 592 11.85 -6.57 -12.53
N TRP A 593 12.05 -5.50 -11.75
CA TRP A 593 12.38 -5.60 -10.33
C TRP A 593 11.23 -6.15 -9.48
N ALA A 594 9.97 -5.80 -9.79
CA ALA A 594 8.81 -6.40 -9.13
C ALA A 594 8.67 -7.89 -9.44
N TYR A 595 8.95 -8.32 -10.67
CA TYR A 595 9.01 -9.73 -11.04
C TYR A 595 10.16 -10.45 -10.32
N ALA A 596 11.37 -9.87 -10.31
CA ALA A 596 12.53 -10.41 -9.61
C ALA A 596 12.30 -10.56 -8.10
N PHE A 597 11.70 -9.57 -7.45
CA PHE A 597 11.35 -9.61 -6.02
C PHE A 597 10.32 -10.69 -5.70
N LEU A 598 9.21 -10.75 -6.46
CA LEU A 598 8.18 -11.77 -6.25
C LEU A 598 8.68 -13.19 -6.57
N LEU A 599 9.53 -13.35 -7.59
CA LEU A 599 10.18 -14.61 -7.91
C LEU A 599 11.15 -15.02 -6.81
N THR A 600 11.98 -14.11 -6.28
CA THR A 600 12.87 -14.37 -5.14
C THR A 600 12.08 -14.85 -3.92
N PHE A 601 11.01 -14.14 -3.56
CA PHE A 601 10.15 -14.51 -2.43
C PHE A 601 9.52 -15.89 -2.63
N ALA A 602 9.01 -16.21 -3.82
CA ALA A 602 8.43 -17.51 -4.11
C ALA A 602 9.48 -18.63 -4.14
N SER A 603 10.68 -18.39 -4.70
CA SER A 603 11.78 -19.36 -4.72
C SER A 603 12.26 -19.73 -3.31
N ALA A 604 12.21 -18.82 -2.34
CA ALA A 604 12.57 -19.09 -0.95
C ALA A 604 11.65 -20.13 -0.27
N PHE A 605 10.41 -20.27 -0.73
CA PHE A 605 9.42 -21.24 -0.25
C PHE A 605 9.28 -22.47 -1.18
N THR A 606 9.49 -22.28 -2.47
CA THR A 606 9.11 -23.23 -3.53
C THR A 606 10.13 -23.15 -4.68
N PRO A 607 11.33 -23.74 -4.52
CA PRO A 607 12.45 -23.69 -5.46
C PRO A 607 12.09 -23.85 -6.95
N ILE A 608 11.21 -24.80 -7.29
CA ILE A 608 10.81 -25.17 -8.67
C ILE A 608 10.29 -24.01 -9.54
N VAL A 609 9.84 -22.91 -8.92
CA VAL A 609 9.43 -21.70 -9.64
C VAL A 609 10.61 -21.05 -10.37
N TRP A 610 11.84 -21.19 -9.87
CA TRP A 610 13.05 -20.66 -10.51
C TRP A 610 13.39 -21.33 -11.86
N PRO A 611 13.59 -22.66 -11.95
CA PRO A 611 13.90 -23.30 -13.24
C PRO A 611 12.73 -23.19 -14.24
N LEU A 612 11.49 -23.11 -13.76
CA LEU A 612 10.33 -22.82 -14.62
C LEU A 612 10.39 -21.37 -15.16
N ALA A 613 10.73 -20.39 -14.34
CA ALA A 613 10.94 -19.00 -14.77
C ALA A 613 12.12 -18.84 -15.75
N VAL A 614 13.19 -19.63 -15.57
CA VAL A 614 14.31 -19.72 -16.53
C VAL A 614 13.83 -20.23 -17.87
N LEU A 615 13.11 -21.37 -17.90
CA LEU A 615 12.62 -21.99 -19.14
C LEU A 615 11.66 -21.04 -19.91
N LEU A 616 10.74 -20.38 -19.22
CA LEU A 616 9.85 -19.40 -19.84
C LEU A 616 10.60 -18.15 -20.31
N GLY A 617 11.55 -17.63 -19.52
CA GLY A 617 12.37 -16.47 -19.90
C GLY A 617 13.25 -16.72 -21.13
N LEU A 618 13.83 -17.92 -21.25
CA LEU A 618 14.52 -18.36 -22.48
C LEU A 618 13.58 -18.39 -23.68
N GLY A 619 12.32 -18.79 -23.50
CA GLY A 619 11.27 -18.67 -24.51
C GLY A 619 11.01 -17.23 -24.94
N VAL A 620 10.97 -16.26 -24.00
CA VAL A 620 10.81 -14.84 -24.34
C VAL A 620 12.03 -14.29 -25.08
N LEU A 621 13.25 -14.69 -24.71
CA LEU A 621 14.49 -14.32 -25.40
C LEU A 621 14.54 -14.88 -26.83
N PHE A 622 14.05 -16.10 -27.05
CA PHE A 622 13.95 -16.69 -28.39
C PHE A 622 12.97 -15.93 -29.29
N VAL A 623 11.81 -15.51 -28.74
CA VAL A 623 10.84 -14.67 -29.46
C VAL A 623 11.43 -13.28 -29.78
N HIS A 624 12.09 -12.64 -28.82
CA HIS A 624 12.68 -11.30 -28.96
C HIS A 624 14.16 -11.31 -29.34
N ARG A 625 14.60 -12.32 -30.11
CA ARG A 625 16.01 -12.54 -30.47
C ARG A 625 16.67 -11.39 -31.23
N SER A 626 15.90 -10.48 -31.83
CA SER A 626 16.39 -9.23 -32.44
C SER A 626 16.82 -8.19 -31.39
N ASP A 627 16.17 -8.20 -30.23
CA ASP A 627 16.31 -7.22 -29.14
C ASP A 627 17.04 -7.86 -27.92
N ILE A 628 17.87 -8.88 -28.18
CA ILE A 628 18.43 -9.79 -27.16
C ILE A 628 19.27 -9.08 -26.08
N THR A 629 19.88 -7.92 -26.38
CA THR A 629 20.59 -7.10 -25.38
C THR A 629 19.61 -6.46 -24.37
N ALA A 630 18.48 -5.94 -24.85
CA ALA A 630 17.47 -5.27 -24.03
C ALA A 630 16.66 -6.26 -23.17
N TYR A 631 16.32 -7.44 -23.70
CA TYR A 631 15.65 -8.49 -22.93
C TYR A 631 16.63 -9.33 -22.10
N GLY A 632 17.87 -9.55 -22.58
CA GLY A 632 18.90 -10.31 -21.88
C GLY A 632 19.27 -9.71 -20.52
N LEU A 633 19.45 -8.38 -20.44
CA LEU A 633 19.68 -7.69 -19.16
C LEU A 633 18.50 -7.83 -18.19
N ARG A 634 17.26 -7.83 -18.69
CA ARG A 634 16.05 -8.05 -17.87
C ARG A 634 15.93 -9.50 -17.38
N PHE A 635 16.25 -10.46 -18.25
CA PHE A 635 16.30 -11.89 -17.92
C PHE A 635 17.38 -12.17 -16.86
N LEU A 636 18.60 -11.66 -17.04
CA LEU A 636 19.68 -11.78 -16.06
C LEU A 636 19.32 -11.15 -14.72
N ALA A 637 18.67 -9.97 -14.70
CA ALA A 637 18.18 -9.38 -13.46
C ALA A 637 17.09 -10.24 -12.79
N ALA A 638 16.13 -10.76 -13.55
CA ALA A 638 15.04 -11.58 -13.01
C ALA A 638 15.52 -12.95 -12.48
N VAL A 639 16.44 -13.62 -13.19
CA VAL A 639 16.93 -14.97 -12.87
C VAL A 639 18.09 -14.94 -11.88
N GLY A 640 19.00 -13.97 -11.99
CA GLY A 640 20.16 -13.85 -11.11
C GLY A 640 19.81 -13.33 -9.70
N THR A 641 18.78 -12.49 -9.57
CA THR A 641 18.39 -11.93 -8.27
C THR A 641 17.99 -13.00 -7.24
N PRO A 642 17.12 -13.99 -7.53
CA PRO A 642 16.84 -15.08 -6.60
C PRO A 642 18.09 -15.85 -6.14
N ILE A 643 19.05 -16.09 -7.04
CA ILE A 643 20.30 -16.77 -6.69
C ILE A 643 21.14 -15.90 -5.75
N LEU A 644 21.37 -14.62 -6.10
CA LEU A 644 22.20 -13.73 -5.28
C LEU A 644 21.57 -13.39 -3.92
N ALA A 645 20.25 -13.17 -3.87
CA ALA A 645 19.55 -12.76 -2.65
C ALA A 645 19.32 -13.91 -1.65
N LEU A 646 19.28 -15.16 -2.14
CA LEU A 646 19.07 -16.36 -1.31
C LEU A 646 20.33 -17.23 -1.16
N ALA A 647 21.49 -16.78 -1.67
CA ALA A 647 22.77 -17.44 -1.41
C ALA A 647 23.12 -17.34 0.10
N PRO A 648 23.86 -18.30 0.69
CA PRO A 648 24.42 -19.50 0.05
C PRO A 648 23.42 -20.64 -0.18
N TRP A 649 22.22 -20.63 0.43
CA TRP A 649 21.20 -21.68 0.27
C TRP A 649 20.78 -21.91 -1.19
N SER A 650 20.70 -20.85 -2.00
CA SER A 650 20.45 -20.96 -3.45
C SER A 650 21.56 -21.69 -4.20
N LEU A 651 22.79 -21.70 -3.68
CA LEU A 651 23.95 -22.35 -4.30
C LEU A 651 23.94 -23.86 -4.01
N SER A 652 23.47 -24.30 -2.84
CA SER A 652 23.24 -25.72 -2.56
C SER A 652 22.21 -26.36 -3.51
N LEU A 653 21.19 -25.60 -3.95
CA LEU A 653 20.25 -26.05 -4.99
C LEU A 653 20.91 -26.21 -6.37
N LEU A 654 21.99 -25.46 -6.66
CA LEU A 654 22.75 -25.60 -7.90
C LEU A 654 23.72 -26.80 -7.86
N THR A 655 24.14 -27.24 -6.66
CA THR A 655 24.95 -28.46 -6.49
C THR A 655 24.11 -29.74 -6.41
N ASP A 656 22.89 -29.67 -5.86
CA ASP A 656 21.89 -30.74 -5.99
C ASP A 656 20.64 -30.25 -6.73
N PRO A 657 20.55 -30.48 -8.06
CA PRO A 657 19.38 -30.10 -8.84
C PRO A 657 18.09 -30.83 -8.47
N ALA A 658 18.12 -31.95 -7.72
CA ALA A 658 16.91 -32.62 -7.26
C ALA A 658 16.18 -31.79 -6.19
N ALA A 659 16.93 -31.06 -5.35
CA ALA A 659 16.39 -30.16 -4.34
C ALA A 659 15.49 -29.04 -4.92
N PHE A 660 15.60 -28.71 -6.22
CA PHE A 660 14.65 -27.81 -6.87
C PHE A 660 13.21 -28.35 -6.93
N LEU A 661 12.97 -29.66 -6.80
CA LEU A 661 11.63 -30.26 -6.86
C LEU A 661 10.91 -30.31 -5.49
N HIS A 662 11.62 -30.05 -4.40
CA HIS A 662 11.04 -29.95 -3.05
C HIS A 662 10.46 -28.54 -2.78
N GLU A 663 9.82 -28.37 -1.62
CA GLU A 663 9.24 -27.13 -1.12
C GLU A 663 9.45 -27.00 0.40
N ALA A 664 9.16 -25.83 0.98
CA ALA A 664 9.25 -25.60 2.42
C ALA A 664 8.34 -26.54 3.23
N GLY A 665 8.94 -27.25 4.21
CA GLY A 665 8.31 -28.30 5.01
C GLY A 665 9.01 -29.67 4.87
N LEU A 666 8.45 -30.68 5.52
CA LEU A 666 8.88 -32.08 5.38
C LEU A 666 8.39 -32.68 4.06
N ASP A 667 9.23 -33.46 3.38
CA ASP A 667 8.75 -34.30 2.29
C ASP A 667 8.00 -35.53 2.84
N VAL A 668 6.72 -35.63 2.49
CA VAL A 668 5.80 -36.64 3.03
C VAL A 668 5.05 -37.29 1.89
N ARG A 669 5.14 -38.62 1.83
CA ARG A 669 4.51 -39.49 0.81
C ARG A 669 2.99 -39.36 0.86
N THR A 670 2.43 -38.54 -0.04
CA THR A 670 0.97 -38.31 -0.16
C THR A 670 0.30 -39.19 -1.22
N GLY A 671 1.07 -39.97 -1.98
CA GLY A 671 0.61 -40.80 -3.11
C GLY A 671 0.68 -40.06 -4.45
N THR A 672 0.94 -40.79 -5.54
CA THR A 672 1.12 -40.23 -6.88
C THR A 672 -0.19 -39.81 -7.54
N ALA A 673 -0.13 -38.77 -8.37
CA ALA A 673 -1.17 -38.47 -9.35
C ALA A 673 -1.12 -39.48 -10.52
N THR A 674 -2.29 -39.83 -11.07
CA THR A 674 -2.33 -40.50 -12.38
C THR A 674 -2.11 -39.50 -13.51
N ALA A 675 -1.82 -39.99 -14.73
CA ALA A 675 -1.72 -39.12 -15.91
C ALA A 675 -3.01 -38.34 -16.21
N LEU A 676 -4.19 -38.85 -15.82
CA LEU A 676 -5.48 -38.15 -15.95
C LEU A 676 -5.67 -37.08 -14.88
N ASP A 677 -5.13 -37.29 -13.67
CA ASP A 677 -5.15 -36.28 -12.61
C ASP A 677 -4.26 -35.09 -12.98
N LEU A 678 -3.02 -35.34 -13.38
CA LEU A 678 -2.09 -34.29 -13.81
C LEU A 678 -2.64 -33.48 -14.99
N LEU A 679 -3.15 -34.16 -16.04
CA LEU A 679 -3.75 -33.52 -17.22
C LEU A 679 -4.99 -32.69 -16.89
N ALA A 680 -5.67 -32.97 -15.78
CA ALA A 680 -6.82 -32.19 -15.31
C ALA A 680 -6.52 -31.41 -14.01
N THR A 681 -5.27 -30.98 -13.83
CA THR A 681 -4.77 -30.05 -12.79
C THR A 681 -4.72 -30.55 -11.35
N SER A 682 -4.89 -31.86 -11.10
CA SER A 682 -4.82 -32.45 -9.76
C SER A 682 -3.45 -33.09 -9.49
N PRO A 683 -2.74 -32.74 -8.40
CA PRO A 683 -1.45 -33.33 -8.04
C PRO A 683 -1.57 -34.64 -7.24
N GLY A 684 -2.78 -35.17 -7.02
CA GLY A 684 -3.03 -36.36 -6.21
C GLY A 684 -2.92 -36.11 -4.70
N GLY A 685 -3.22 -37.15 -3.91
CA GLY A 685 -3.11 -37.10 -2.45
C GLY A 685 -4.25 -36.39 -1.70
N PRO A 686 -4.14 -36.28 -0.35
CA PRO A 686 -5.23 -35.79 0.51
C PRO A 686 -5.68 -34.35 0.21
N GLY A 687 -6.98 -34.08 0.33
CA GLY A 687 -7.58 -32.76 0.09
C GLY A 687 -7.68 -32.35 -1.39
N THR A 688 -7.23 -33.19 -2.32
CA THR A 688 -7.39 -32.96 -3.76
C THR A 688 -8.70 -33.58 -4.29
N THR A 689 -9.26 -32.99 -5.35
CA THR A 689 -10.35 -33.60 -6.13
C THR A 689 -9.78 -34.44 -7.26
N GLY A 690 -10.41 -35.58 -7.57
CA GLY A 690 -10.01 -36.42 -8.71
C GLY A 690 -10.13 -35.68 -10.05
N GLY A 691 -9.17 -35.92 -10.95
CA GLY A 691 -8.87 -35.03 -12.08
C GLY A 691 -10.07 -34.61 -12.94
N LEU A 692 -10.93 -35.55 -13.34
CA LEU A 692 -12.04 -35.30 -14.27
C LEU A 692 -12.99 -34.17 -13.85
N LEU A 693 -13.03 -33.79 -12.57
CA LEU A 693 -13.86 -32.70 -12.06
C LEU A 693 -13.52 -31.33 -12.67
N LEU A 694 -12.27 -31.08 -13.08
CA LEU A 694 -11.82 -29.81 -13.68
C LEU A 694 -11.49 -29.90 -15.18
N ILE A 695 -11.84 -31.01 -15.85
CA ILE A 695 -11.57 -31.20 -17.29
C ILE A 695 -12.16 -30.07 -18.18
N GLY A 696 -13.22 -29.40 -17.71
CA GLY A 696 -13.78 -28.21 -18.37
C GLY A 696 -12.76 -27.10 -18.59
N LEU A 697 -11.81 -26.89 -17.67
CA LEU A 697 -10.74 -25.88 -17.81
C LEU A 697 -9.82 -26.20 -18.98
N VAL A 698 -9.46 -27.48 -19.15
CA VAL A 698 -8.65 -27.97 -20.28
C VAL A 698 -9.39 -27.78 -21.60
N LEU A 699 -10.68 -28.13 -21.64
CA LEU A 699 -11.53 -27.94 -22.83
C LEU A 699 -11.72 -26.45 -23.19
N ALA A 700 -11.83 -25.56 -22.21
CA ALA A 700 -11.89 -24.12 -22.45
C ALA A 700 -10.56 -23.55 -22.95
N ALA A 701 -9.43 -23.99 -22.41
CA ALA A 701 -8.09 -23.61 -22.90
C ALA A 701 -7.84 -24.10 -24.34
N LEU A 702 -8.31 -25.31 -24.68
CA LEU A 702 -8.26 -25.87 -26.03
C LEU A 702 -9.16 -25.09 -27.00
N ALA A 703 -10.39 -24.75 -26.58
CA ALA A 703 -11.26 -23.87 -27.36
C ALA A 703 -10.64 -22.47 -27.57
N GLY A 704 -9.83 -22.00 -26.61
CA GLY A 704 -9.08 -20.74 -26.73
C GLY A 704 -8.07 -20.71 -27.88
N LEU A 705 -7.50 -21.86 -28.29
CA LEU A 705 -6.58 -21.94 -29.45
C LEU A 705 -7.25 -21.54 -30.78
N LEU A 706 -8.59 -21.53 -30.83
CA LEU A 706 -9.37 -21.08 -31.98
C LEU A 706 -9.52 -19.54 -32.07
N ARG A 707 -9.00 -18.77 -31.09
CA ARG A 707 -9.08 -17.29 -31.10
C ARG A 707 -7.87 -16.68 -31.83
N GLU A 708 -8.07 -16.37 -33.11
CA GLU A 708 -7.04 -15.74 -33.96
C GLU A 708 -6.63 -14.34 -33.45
N GLU A 709 -7.61 -13.50 -33.09
CA GLU A 709 -7.43 -12.12 -32.58
C GLU A 709 -6.37 -11.96 -31.48
N ARG A 710 -6.26 -12.95 -30.58
CA ARG A 710 -5.34 -12.93 -29.42
C ARG A 710 -4.45 -14.18 -29.38
N ARG A 711 -4.18 -14.78 -30.54
CA ARG A 711 -3.45 -16.06 -30.67
C ARG A 711 -2.09 -16.05 -29.98
N PHE A 712 -1.36 -14.93 -30.01
CA PHE A 712 -0.08 -14.80 -29.30
C PHE A 712 -0.22 -14.98 -27.78
N ALA A 713 -1.17 -14.28 -27.15
CA ALA A 713 -1.41 -14.37 -25.71
C ALA A 713 -1.92 -15.76 -25.30
N VAL A 714 -2.74 -16.40 -26.13
CA VAL A 714 -3.18 -17.80 -25.93
C VAL A 714 -2.00 -18.76 -26.05
N LEU A 715 -1.11 -18.59 -27.03
CA LEU A 715 0.09 -19.43 -27.18
C LEU A 715 1.08 -19.23 -26.02
N ALA A 716 1.26 -18.01 -25.51
CA ALA A 716 2.08 -17.72 -24.34
C ALA A 716 1.51 -18.34 -23.06
N ALA A 717 0.18 -18.39 -22.92
CA ALA A 717 -0.46 -19.16 -21.86
C ALA A 717 -0.26 -20.68 -22.05
N TRP A 718 -0.33 -21.20 -23.29
CA TRP A 718 -0.09 -22.62 -23.57
C TRP A 718 1.37 -23.06 -23.38
N THR A 719 2.37 -22.21 -23.64
CA THR A 719 3.77 -22.55 -23.30
C THR A 719 4.00 -22.57 -21.78
N ALA A 720 3.39 -21.65 -21.03
CA ALA A 720 3.38 -21.71 -19.56
C ALA A 720 2.66 -22.97 -19.03
N ALA A 721 1.56 -23.37 -19.67
CA ALA A 721 0.84 -24.60 -19.31
C ALA A 721 1.69 -25.85 -19.58
N LEU A 722 2.32 -25.97 -20.75
CA LEU A 722 3.16 -27.12 -21.09
C LEU A 722 4.42 -27.19 -20.22
N ALA A 723 5.01 -26.05 -19.85
CA ALA A 723 6.10 -25.99 -18.87
C ALA A 723 5.65 -26.48 -17.49
N GLY A 724 4.50 -25.99 -16.99
CA GLY A 724 3.92 -26.45 -15.72
C GLY A 724 3.62 -27.95 -15.73
N LEU A 725 3.06 -28.49 -16.82
CA LEU A 725 2.78 -29.92 -16.94
C LEU A 725 4.06 -30.77 -17.00
N LEU A 726 5.10 -30.32 -17.69
CA LEU A 726 6.41 -30.99 -17.71
C LEU A 726 7.01 -31.08 -16.30
N PHE A 727 7.07 -29.96 -15.58
CA PHE A 727 7.56 -29.94 -14.20
C PHE A 727 6.65 -30.74 -13.26
N ALA A 728 5.33 -30.81 -13.50
CA ALA A 728 4.41 -31.64 -12.72
C ALA A 728 4.67 -33.14 -12.90
N VAL A 729 4.96 -33.59 -14.12
CA VAL A 729 5.36 -34.98 -14.39
C VAL A 729 6.70 -35.31 -13.72
N LEU A 730 7.69 -34.41 -13.78
CA LEU A 730 8.97 -34.58 -13.08
C LEU A 730 8.79 -34.65 -11.55
N SER A 731 7.92 -33.80 -10.99
CA SER A 731 7.68 -33.70 -9.54
C SER A 731 6.77 -34.78 -8.97
N ASN A 732 6.11 -35.60 -9.80
CA ASN A 732 5.24 -36.69 -9.34
C ASN A 732 6.05 -37.89 -8.81
N GLY A 733 7.29 -38.05 -9.28
CA GLY A 733 8.21 -39.13 -8.88
C GLY A 733 7.82 -40.52 -9.39
N ALA A 734 8.82 -41.42 -9.50
CA ALA A 734 8.56 -42.84 -9.78
C ALA A 734 8.15 -43.60 -8.51
N ASP A 735 8.75 -43.25 -7.37
CA ASP A 735 8.66 -44.00 -6.10
C ASP A 735 7.53 -43.53 -5.16
N GLY A 736 6.70 -42.59 -5.60
CA GLY A 736 5.56 -42.07 -4.83
C GLY A 736 5.93 -41.25 -3.59
N THR A 737 7.06 -40.56 -3.64
CA THR A 737 7.46 -39.48 -2.72
C THR A 737 6.97 -38.11 -3.20
N GLY A 738 7.14 -37.84 -4.49
CA GLY A 738 6.98 -36.51 -5.08
C GLY A 738 5.57 -35.90 -5.01
N TRP A 739 5.53 -34.57 -4.91
CA TRP A 739 4.32 -33.75 -4.87
C TRP A 739 4.28 -32.76 -6.04
N ALA A 740 3.34 -32.97 -6.96
CA ALA A 740 3.21 -32.15 -8.17
C ALA A 740 2.49 -30.79 -7.97
N GLY A 741 2.19 -30.38 -6.73
CA GLY A 741 1.34 -29.22 -6.42
C GLY A 741 1.83 -27.89 -7.00
N PRO A 742 3.09 -27.46 -6.81
CA PRO A 742 3.58 -26.19 -7.34
C PRO A 742 3.47 -26.07 -8.85
N ALA A 743 3.79 -27.16 -9.56
CA ALA A 743 3.80 -27.19 -11.02
C ALA A 743 2.38 -27.33 -11.60
N THR A 744 1.49 -28.07 -10.93
CA THR A 744 0.05 -28.12 -11.29
C THR A 744 -0.67 -26.80 -10.99
N LEU A 745 -0.26 -25.99 -10.00
CA LEU A 745 -0.74 -24.61 -9.86
C LEU A 745 -0.36 -23.74 -11.08
N VAL A 746 0.88 -23.84 -11.59
CA VAL A 746 1.31 -23.11 -12.79
C VAL A 746 0.53 -23.58 -14.02
N TYR A 747 0.36 -24.89 -14.18
CA TYR A 747 -0.46 -25.48 -15.25
C TYR A 747 -1.91 -24.97 -15.19
N GLY A 748 -2.56 -25.07 -14.04
CA GLY A 748 -3.95 -24.63 -13.83
C GLY A 748 -4.14 -23.13 -14.04
N ALA A 749 -3.25 -22.29 -13.50
CA ALA A 749 -3.27 -20.84 -13.75
C ALA A 749 -3.18 -20.50 -15.24
N ALA A 750 -2.30 -21.20 -15.96
CA ALA A 750 -2.08 -20.99 -17.39
C ALA A 750 -3.27 -21.47 -18.24
N LEU A 751 -3.89 -22.61 -17.91
CA LEU A 751 -5.14 -23.06 -18.55
C LEU A 751 -6.30 -22.09 -18.30
N ILE A 752 -6.46 -21.61 -17.06
CA ILE A 752 -7.50 -20.63 -16.71
C ILE A 752 -7.28 -19.33 -17.48
N ALA A 753 -6.03 -18.86 -17.62
CA ALA A 753 -5.71 -17.70 -18.45
C ALA A 753 -6.05 -17.93 -19.93
N ALA A 754 -5.64 -19.06 -20.52
CA ALA A 754 -5.97 -19.40 -21.91
C ALA A 754 -7.49 -19.49 -22.16
N GLY A 755 -8.23 -20.14 -21.24
CA GLY A 755 -9.69 -20.26 -21.30
C GLY A 755 -10.40 -18.91 -21.14
N MET A 756 -9.95 -18.04 -20.22
CA MET A 756 -10.46 -16.68 -20.08
C MET A 756 -10.24 -15.84 -21.34
N ILE A 757 -9.04 -15.90 -21.93
CA ILE A 757 -8.72 -15.18 -23.18
C ILE A 757 -9.55 -15.73 -24.35
N GLY A 758 -9.82 -17.04 -24.40
CA GLY A 758 -10.72 -17.64 -25.39
C GLY A 758 -12.19 -17.23 -25.24
N ALA A 759 -12.70 -17.19 -24.01
CA ALA A 759 -14.11 -16.93 -23.69
C ALA A 759 -14.49 -15.43 -23.76
N GLU A 760 -13.55 -14.51 -23.61
CA GLU A 760 -13.78 -13.07 -23.75
C GLU A 760 -14.34 -12.72 -25.15
N GLY A 761 -15.45 -11.98 -25.21
CA GLY A 761 -16.19 -11.69 -26.44
C GLY A 761 -17.06 -12.86 -26.95
N GLY A 762 -17.09 -14.00 -26.27
CA GLY A 762 -17.81 -15.20 -26.72
C GLY A 762 -19.31 -14.97 -26.96
N ARG A 763 -19.99 -14.18 -26.11
CA ARG A 763 -21.43 -13.90 -26.25
C ARG A 763 -21.79 -13.14 -27.53
N THR A 764 -20.98 -12.16 -27.94
CA THR A 764 -21.22 -11.41 -29.18
C THR A 764 -20.85 -12.24 -30.41
N ARG A 765 -19.72 -12.97 -30.38
CA ARG A 765 -19.32 -13.87 -31.47
C ARG A 765 -20.35 -15.00 -31.71
N VAL A 766 -20.90 -15.60 -30.65
CA VAL A 766 -21.96 -16.63 -30.77
C VAL A 766 -23.27 -16.04 -31.32
N ALA A 767 -23.65 -14.83 -30.90
CA ALA A 767 -24.85 -14.16 -31.43
C ALA A 767 -24.72 -13.69 -32.89
N ALA A 768 -23.49 -13.50 -33.39
CA ALA A 768 -23.21 -13.14 -34.78
C ALA A 768 -23.23 -14.33 -35.77
N HIS A 769 -23.38 -15.57 -35.28
CA HIS A 769 -23.38 -16.78 -36.11
C HIS A 769 -24.71 -17.52 -36.01
N GLY A 770 -25.16 -18.11 -37.13
CA GLY A 770 -26.33 -18.99 -37.16
C GLY A 770 -26.19 -20.21 -36.24
N PHE A 771 -27.33 -20.73 -35.77
CA PHE A 771 -27.35 -21.89 -34.88
C PHE A 771 -26.74 -23.13 -35.54
N GLY A 772 -25.80 -23.77 -34.85
CA GLY A 772 -25.06 -24.92 -35.38
C GLY A 772 -24.19 -25.57 -34.31
N TRP A 773 -23.60 -26.74 -34.62
CA TRP A 773 -22.99 -27.68 -33.66
C TRP A 773 -21.97 -27.07 -32.69
N ARG A 774 -21.27 -26.00 -33.07
CA ARG A 774 -20.32 -25.29 -32.19
C ARG A 774 -20.99 -24.66 -30.96
N GLN A 775 -22.26 -24.26 -31.05
CA GLN A 775 -22.99 -23.62 -29.96
C GLN A 775 -23.31 -24.56 -28.79
N PRO A 776 -23.91 -25.76 -28.97
CA PRO A 776 -24.10 -26.71 -27.86
C PRO A 776 -22.77 -27.22 -27.29
N VAL A 777 -21.71 -27.39 -28.11
CA VAL A 777 -20.37 -27.74 -27.60
C VAL A 777 -19.82 -26.64 -26.70
N ALA A 778 -19.91 -25.37 -27.11
CA ALA A 778 -19.51 -24.24 -26.27
C ALA A 778 -20.34 -24.14 -24.97
N ALA A 779 -21.64 -24.43 -25.04
CA ALA A 779 -22.52 -24.47 -23.86
C ALA A 779 -22.15 -25.59 -22.88
N LEU A 780 -21.80 -26.79 -23.38
CA LEU A 780 -21.34 -27.91 -22.55
C LEU A 780 -19.98 -27.61 -21.89
N ILE A 781 -19.03 -26.99 -22.61
CA ILE A 781 -17.75 -26.56 -22.04
C ILE A 781 -17.97 -25.49 -20.97
N ALA A 782 -18.84 -24.50 -21.22
CA ALA A 782 -19.18 -23.47 -20.24
C ALA A 782 -19.87 -24.05 -18.99
N LEU A 783 -20.77 -25.03 -19.16
CA LEU A 783 -21.42 -25.74 -18.06
C LEU A 783 -20.38 -26.51 -17.22
N ALA A 784 -19.48 -27.27 -17.84
CA ALA A 784 -18.40 -27.97 -17.14
C ALA A 784 -17.48 -26.99 -16.37
N CYS A 785 -17.15 -25.85 -16.98
CA CYS A 785 -16.37 -24.77 -16.36
C CYS A 785 -17.07 -24.13 -15.15
N ALA A 786 -18.41 -24.08 -15.13
CA ALA A 786 -19.18 -23.53 -14.02
C ALA A 786 -19.38 -24.57 -12.89
N VAL A 787 -19.69 -25.81 -13.26
CA VAL A 787 -20.00 -26.90 -12.31
C VAL A 787 -18.76 -27.36 -11.55
N GLY A 788 -17.61 -27.54 -12.21
CA GLY A 788 -16.38 -28.06 -11.58
C GLY A 788 -15.96 -27.28 -10.32
N PRO A 789 -15.61 -25.99 -10.41
CA PRO A 789 -15.23 -25.18 -9.27
C PRO A 789 -16.32 -25.06 -8.18
N ALA A 790 -17.60 -25.08 -8.58
CA ALA A 790 -18.72 -25.02 -7.63
C ALA A 790 -18.85 -26.34 -6.82
N VAL A 791 -18.67 -27.49 -7.46
CA VAL A 791 -18.66 -28.80 -6.80
C VAL A 791 -17.40 -28.97 -5.94
N ALA A 792 -16.23 -28.47 -6.37
CA ALA A 792 -15.02 -28.44 -5.54
C ALA A 792 -15.24 -27.61 -4.26
N ALA A 793 -15.77 -26.38 -4.38
CA ALA A 793 -16.05 -25.53 -3.23
C ALA A 793 -17.09 -26.15 -2.28
N ALA A 794 -18.18 -26.72 -2.81
CA ALA A 794 -19.20 -27.40 -2.01
C ALA A 794 -18.64 -28.65 -1.30
N GLY A 795 -17.88 -29.49 -2.02
CA GLY A 795 -17.23 -30.68 -1.46
C GLY A 795 -16.25 -30.33 -0.34
N TRP A 796 -15.46 -29.26 -0.50
CA TRP A 796 -14.51 -28.80 0.51
C TRP A 796 -15.19 -28.20 1.75
N MET A 797 -16.30 -27.45 1.59
CA MET A 797 -17.10 -27.00 2.74
C MET A 797 -17.70 -28.19 3.51
N ILE A 798 -18.22 -29.20 2.81
CA ILE A 798 -18.85 -30.37 3.43
C ILE A 798 -17.79 -31.24 4.14
N GLY A 799 -16.79 -31.72 3.39
CA GLY A 799 -15.72 -32.57 3.92
C GLY A 799 -14.85 -31.89 4.96
N GLY A 800 -14.70 -30.57 4.88
CA GLY A 800 -13.78 -29.79 5.70
C GLY A 800 -12.37 -29.72 5.09
N ALA A 801 -11.51 -28.98 5.76
CA ALA A 801 -10.10 -28.79 5.38
C ALA A 801 -9.14 -29.82 6.01
N ASP A 802 -9.66 -30.73 6.84
CA ASP A 802 -8.84 -31.65 7.62
C ASP A 802 -8.20 -32.73 6.75
N GLY A 803 -6.99 -33.13 7.12
CA GLY A 803 -6.22 -34.17 6.45
C GLY A 803 -5.07 -34.63 7.34
N PRO A 804 -3.87 -34.85 6.78
CA PRO A 804 -2.65 -34.98 7.58
C PRO A 804 -2.39 -33.76 8.49
N LEU A 805 -2.76 -32.55 8.06
CA LEU A 805 -2.71 -31.33 8.89
C LEU A 805 -3.85 -31.32 9.91
N THR A 806 -3.52 -31.06 11.18
CA THR A 806 -4.47 -30.97 12.30
C THR A 806 -3.96 -30.00 13.39
N ARG A 807 -4.81 -29.63 14.35
CA ARG A 807 -4.37 -29.03 15.62
C ARG A 807 -3.89 -30.12 16.58
N ARG A 808 -2.68 -30.00 17.12
CA ARG A 808 -2.11 -30.90 18.15
C ARG A 808 -1.24 -30.14 19.15
N ASP A 809 -0.94 -30.80 20.25
CA ASP A 809 0.12 -30.36 21.16
C ASP A 809 1.44 -30.18 20.36
N PRO A 810 2.14 -29.03 20.46
CA PRO A 810 3.45 -28.86 19.83
C PRO A 810 4.55 -29.75 20.42
N VAL A 811 4.34 -30.37 21.59
CA VAL A 811 5.30 -31.29 22.21
C VAL A 811 5.14 -32.70 21.61
N GLN A 812 6.21 -33.22 21.01
CA GLN A 812 6.25 -34.53 20.31
C GLN A 812 6.81 -35.67 21.17
N VAL A 813 7.37 -35.34 22.33
CA VAL A 813 7.84 -36.29 23.36
C VAL A 813 6.95 -36.14 24.61
N PRO A 814 6.90 -37.12 25.54
CA PRO A 814 6.15 -36.95 26.79
C PRO A 814 6.63 -35.71 27.55
N ALA A 815 5.71 -34.95 28.15
CA ALA A 815 6.02 -33.61 28.71
C ALA A 815 7.19 -33.59 29.71
N PHE A 816 7.37 -34.65 30.51
CA PHE A 816 8.51 -34.75 31.43
C PHE A 816 9.86 -34.93 30.71
N VAL A 817 9.88 -35.54 29.52
CA VAL A 817 11.07 -35.65 28.66
C VAL A 817 11.40 -34.29 28.04
N ALA A 818 10.38 -33.53 27.64
CA ALA A 818 10.56 -32.17 27.11
C ALA A 818 11.16 -31.24 28.18
N GLU A 819 10.58 -31.26 29.39
CA GLU A 819 11.04 -30.48 30.55
C GLU A 819 12.46 -30.90 30.97
N GLU A 820 12.74 -32.20 31.10
CA GLU A 820 14.07 -32.69 31.47
C GLU A 820 15.13 -32.35 30.42
N SER A 821 14.76 -32.33 29.13
CA SER A 821 15.62 -31.86 28.03
C SER A 821 15.93 -30.35 28.10
N GLY A 822 15.13 -29.57 28.84
CA GLY A 822 15.39 -28.16 29.16
C GLY A 822 16.30 -27.94 30.38
N THR A 823 16.61 -28.99 31.15
CA THR A 823 17.46 -28.87 32.35
C THR A 823 18.94 -28.65 32.00
N ARG A 824 19.76 -28.38 33.03
CA ARG A 824 21.22 -28.19 32.94
C ARG A 824 21.94 -29.32 32.18
N ASP A 825 21.40 -30.54 32.18
CA ASP A 825 22.05 -31.72 31.59
C ASP A 825 21.83 -31.77 30.07
N GLN A 826 20.84 -31.05 29.52
CA GLN A 826 20.52 -30.99 28.08
C GLN A 826 20.49 -32.35 27.33
N PRO A 827 19.83 -33.40 27.87
CA PRO A 827 19.77 -34.71 27.23
C PRO A 827 19.02 -34.70 25.89
N ARG A 828 19.33 -35.68 25.04
CA ARG A 828 18.65 -35.93 23.76
C ARG A 828 17.69 -37.13 23.84
N THR A 829 16.68 -37.10 22.99
CA THR A 829 15.76 -38.22 22.72
C THR A 829 15.99 -38.77 21.31
N LEU A 830 16.31 -40.05 21.22
CA LEU A 830 16.35 -40.80 19.95
C LEU A 830 14.94 -41.27 19.62
N VAL A 831 14.35 -40.71 18.58
CA VAL A 831 13.01 -41.08 18.11
C VAL A 831 13.14 -42.09 16.98
N LEU A 832 12.65 -43.31 17.18
CA LEU A 832 12.71 -44.42 16.22
C LEU A 832 11.36 -44.60 15.50
N GLY A 833 11.44 -44.98 14.23
CA GLY A 833 10.32 -45.35 13.38
C GLY A 833 10.73 -46.36 12.30
N GLY A 834 9.77 -46.76 11.48
CA GLY A 834 9.96 -47.72 10.39
C GLY A 834 8.64 -48.38 10.02
N THR A 835 8.51 -48.78 8.76
CA THR A 835 7.30 -49.47 8.23
C THR A 835 7.52 -50.98 8.08
N SER A 836 8.78 -51.44 8.09
CA SER A 836 9.15 -52.85 7.98
C SER A 836 10.22 -53.24 9.01
N PRO A 837 10.37 -54.52 9.37
CA PRO A 837 11.42 -54.95 10.31
C PRO A 837 12.86 -54.81 9.79
N GLY A 838 13.05 -54.53 8.50
CA GLY A 838 14.36 -54.38 7.86
C GLY A 838 14.74 -52.95 7.51
N GLU A 839 13.88 -51.97 7.81
CA GLU A 839 14.07 -50.55 7.48
C GLU A 839 13.76 -49.70 8.71
N VAL A 840 14.79 -49.07 9.28
CA VAL A 840 14.69 -48.20 10.45
C VAL A 840 14.90 -46.77 10.01
N THR A 841 13.99 -45.89 10.42
CA THR A 841 14.18 -44.44 10.36
C THR A 841 14.38 -43.92 11.78
N TYR A 842 15.24 -42.91 11.96
CA TYR A 842 15.42 -42.28 13.25
C TYR A 842 15.52 -40.76 13.14
N THR A 843 15.32 -40.07 14.26
CA THR A 843 15.54 -38.63 14.39
C THR A 843 16.06 -38.35 15.79
N LEU A 844 17.15 -37.58 15.90
CA LEU A 844 17.76 -37.23 17.18
C LEU A 844 17.31 -35.83 17.61
N VAL A 845 16.53 -35.76 18.69
CA VAL A 845 15.71 -34.60 19.07
C VAL A 845 16.17 -34.03 20.43
N ARG A 846 16.16 -32.69 20.56
CA ARG A 846 16.29 -31.96 21.84
C ARG A 846 14.98 -31.26 22.21
N GLY A 847 14.79 -30.99 23.50
CA GLY A 847 13.65 -30.23 24.00
C GLY A 847 12.30 -30.90 23.71
N SER A 848 11.31 -30.10 23.32
CA SER A 848 9.92 -30.54 23.14
C SER A 848 9.62 -31.39 21.90
N GLY A 849 10.51 -31.43 20.90
CA GLY A 849 10.19 -32.01 19.59
C GLY A 849 10.82 -31.26 18.43
N ALA A 850 10.77 -31.84 17.23
CA ALA A 850 11.19 -31.15 16.01
C ALA A 850 10.25 -29.97 15.70
N ARG A 851 10.82 -28.83 15.32
CA ARG A 851 10.14 -27.58 14.97
C ARG A 851 10.34 -27.23 13.50
N LEU A 852 9.55 -26.29 13.00
CA LEU A 852 9.66 -25.78 11.62
C LEU A 852 11.11 -25.34 11.30
N GLY A 853 11.64 -25.84 10.16
CA GLY A 853 13.05 -25.69 9.75
C GLY A 853 13.97 -26.85 10.16
N ASP A 854 13.62 -27.66 11.18
CA ASP A 854 14.50 -28.75 11.64
C ASP A 854 14.58 -29.90 10.64
N GLY A 855 13.56 -30.09 9.80
CA GLY A 855 13.52 -31.17 8.81
C GLY A 855 14.51 -30.95 7.68
N GLU A 856 14.50 -29.74 7.11
CA GLU A 856 15.37 -29.34 6.00
C GLU A 856 16.84 -29.25 6.44
N LEU A 857 17.09 -28.76 7.66
CA LEU A 857 18.41 -28.77 8.28
C LEU A 857 18.90 -30.19 8.58
N SER A 858 18.03 -31.09 9.07
CA SER A 858 18.38 -32.50 9.28
C SER A 858 18.56 -33.30 7.99
N ALA A 859 17.98 -32.86 6.86
CA ALA A 859 18.14 -33.49 5.55
C ALA A 859 19.39 -33.01 4.79
N THR A 860 19.91 -31.83 5.14
CA THR A 860 21.15 -31.26 4.59
C THR A 860 22.36 -31.45 5.51
N ALA A 861 22.17 -32.04 6.68
CA ALA A 861 23.24 -32.44 7.57
C ALA A 861 23.94 -33.72 7.07
N ASP A 862 25.26 -33.74 7.13
CA ASP A 862 26.07 -34.95 6.97
C ASP A 862 25.52 -36.09 7.85
N THR A 863 25.31 -37.26 7.26
CA THR A 863 25.00 -38.47 8.02
C THR A 863 26.18 -38.85 8.92
N ASP A 864 25.88 -39.31 10.13
CA ASP A 864 26.87 -39.90 11.03
C ASP A 864 26.80 -41.44 10.89
N PRO A 865 27.70 -42.06 10.11
CA PRO A 865 27.67 -43.50 9.86
C PRO A 865 27.93 -44.33 11.13
N ARG A 866 28.44 -43.71 12.21
CA ARG A 866 28.59 -44.36 13.51
C ARG A 866 27.30 -44.30 14.30
N LEU A 867 26.57 -43.18 14.29
CA LEU A 867 25.22 -43.13 14.86
C LEU A 867 24.27 -44.08 14.12
N ASP A 868 24.37 -44.16 12.78
CA ASP A 868 23.65 -45.15 11.97
C ASP A 868 23.96 -46.58 12.42
N ALA A 869 25.24 -46.91 12.63
CA ALA A 869 25.66 -48.22 13.13
C ALA A 869 25.13 -48.51 14.54
N VAL A 870 25.15 -47.53 15.46
CA VAL A 870 24.58 -47.66 16.81
C VAL A 870 23.07 -47.91 16.76
N VAL A 871 22.32 -47.16 15.93
CA VAL A 871 20.87 -47.37 15.76
C VAL A 871 20.58 -48.74 15.14
N ALA A 872 21.37 -49.16 14.15
CA ALA A 872 21.24 -50.49 13.54
C ALA A 872 21.54 -51.62 14.54
N HIS A 873 22.61 -51.52 15.32
CA HIS A 873 22.97 -52.48 16.37
C HIS A 873 21.90 -52.56 17.48
N LEU A 874 21.38 -51.41 17.90
CA LEU A 874 20.33 -51.28 18.90
C LEU A 874 19.02 -51.98 18.46
N VAL A 875 18.60 -51.81 17.20
CA VAL A 875 17.37 -52.45 16.68
C VAL A 875 17.59 -53.91 16.28
N ALA A 876 18.80 -54.29 15.87
CA ALA A 876 19.16 -55.68 15.61
C ALA A 876 19.33 -56.52 16.88
N GLY A 877 19.59 -55.89 18.03
CA GLY A 877 19.74 -56.57 19.32
C GLY A 877 21.10 -57.25 19.49
N SER A 878 22.20 -56.59 19.09
CA SER A 878 23.54 -57.17 19.04
C SER A 878 24.16 -57.55 20.40
N GLY A 879 23.56 -57.16 21.52
CA GLY A 879 23.89 -57.62 22.87
C GLY A 879 25.17 -57.06 23.51
N ALA A 880 25.90 -56.19 22.80
CA ALA A 880 27.03 -55.42 23.36
C ALA A 880 26.54 -54.17 24.13
N ASP A 881 27.47 -53.40 24.71
CA ASP A 881 27.18 -52.23 25.56
C ASP A 881 26.68 -50.99 24.79
N GLN A 882 25.50 -51.12 24.19
CA GLN A 882 24.81 -50.04 23.47
C GLN A 882 24.52 -48.82 24.38
N THR A 883 24.42 -49.01 25.70
CA THR A 883 24.20 -47.90 26.63
C THR A 883 25.39 -46.94 26.70
N GLN A 884 26.62 -47.44 26.53
CA GLN A 884 27.78 -46.57 26.41
C GLN A 884 27.73 -45.74 25.12
N GLU A 885 27.42 -46.35 23.99
CA GLU A 885 27.38 -45.67 22.69
C GLU A 885 26.27 -44.60 22.67
N LEU A 886 25.06 -44.93 23.15
CA LEU A 886 23.96 -43.97 23.30
C LEU A 886 24.31 -42.83 24.27
N SER A 887 24.95 -43.12 25.41
CA SER A 887 25.40 -42.07 26.34
C SER A 887 26.42 -41.12 25.71
N GLY A 888 27.26 -41.61 24.79
CA GLY A 888 28.20 -40.79 24.01
C GLY A 888 27.50 -39.74 23.14
N TYR A 889 26.33 -40.05 22.59
CA TYR A 889 25.50 -39.12 21.82
C TYR A 889 24.56 -38.27 22.71
N ALA A 890 24.75 -38.28 24.03
CA ALA A 890 23.87 -37.69 25.03
C ALA A 890 22.41 -38.19 24.97
N ILE A 891 22.17 -39.39 24.43
CA ILE A 891 20.83 -39.98 24.30
C ILE A 891 20.42 -40.60 25.63
N ARG A 892 19.54 -39.90 26.37
CA ARG A 892 18.95 -40.38 27.64
C ARG A 892 17.68 -41.20 27.40
N TYR A 893 16.99 -40.95 26.29
CA TYR A 893 15.70 -41.53 25.97
C TYR A 893 15.64 -42.12 24.57
N VAL A 894 14.95 -43.26 24.44
CA VAL A 894 14.61 -43.90 23.16
C VAL A 894 13.08 -43.98 23.07
N LEU A 895 12.50 -43.29 22.10
CA LEU A 895 11.05 -43.23 21.86
C LEU A 895 10.72 -43.94 20.55
N VAL A 896 10.01 -45.06 20.61
CA VAL A 896 9.48 -45.73 19.41
C VAL A 896 8.12 -45.13 19.09
N ARG A 897 7.97 -44.59 17.88
CA ARG A 897 6.70 -44.04 17.37
C ARG A 897 5.66 -45.14 17.15
N ASP A 898 4.38 -44.75 17.20
CA ASP A 898 3.28 -45.63 16.80
C ASP A 898 3.41 -46.10 15.34
N GLY A 899 2.85 -47.27 15.03
CA GLY A 899 2.98 -47.96 13.75
C GLY A 899 4.28 -48.75 13.55
N ALA A 900 5.31 -48.56 14.38
CA ALA A 900 6.58 -49.26 14.25
C ALA A 900 6.46 -50.79 14.50
N PRO A 901 7.32 -51.64 13.90
CA PRO A 901 7.24 -53.09 14.06
C PRO A 901 7.42 -53.53 15.52
N ARG A 902 6.44 -54.29 16.06
CA ARG A 902 6.46 -54.87 17.44
C ARG A 902 7.66 -55.76 17.77
N GLN A 903 8.57 -56.01 16.82
CA GLN A 903 9.86 -56.65 17.06
C GLN A 903 10.86 -55.67 17.68
N MET A 904 10.90 -54.41 17.22
CA MET A 904 11.78 -53.36 17.73
C MET A 904 11.58 -53.16 19.24
N SER A 905 10.32 -53.06 19.69
CA SER A 905 10.00 -52.94 21.12
C SER A 905 10.50 -54.13 21.95
N ARG A 906 10.40 -55.36 21.42
CA ARG A 906 10.87 -56.58 22.09
C ARG A 906 12.39 -56.66 22.19
N VAL A 907 13.10 -56.12 21.20
CA VAL A 907 14.56 -56.00 21.25
C VAL A 907 14.96 -54.99 22.32
N LEU A 908 14.34 -53.80 22.34
CA LEU A 908 14.62 -52.77 23.36
C LEU A 908 14.31 -53.24 24.78
N ASP A 909 13.25 -54.04 24.99
CA ASP A 909 12.96 -54.68 26.29
C ASP A 909 14.00 -55.73 26.72
N ALA A 910 14.76 -56.30 25.78
CA ALA A 910 15.80 -57.30 26.02
C ALA A 910 17.23 -56.72 26.06
N THR A 911 17.41 -55.46 25.66
CA THR A 911 18.71 -54.77 25.66
C THR A 911 19.12 -54.40 27.09
N PRO A 912 20.28 -54.87 27.59
CA PRO A 912 20.75 -54.55 28.94
C PRO A 912 20.93 -53.04 29.16
N GLY A 913 20.43 -52.54 30.29
CA GLY A 913 20.58 -51.13 30.69
C GLY A 913 19.63 -50.14 29.99
N LEU A 914 18.59 -50.64 29.30
CA LEU A 914 17.40 -49.86 28.98
C LEU A 914 16.26 -50.22 29.94
N SER A 915 15.62 -49.21 30.55
CA SER A 915 14.40 -49.37 31.33
C SER A 915 13.20 -48.74 30.64
N ARG A 916 12.16 -49.53 30.36
CA ARG A 916 10.92 -49.01 29.80
C ARG A 916 10.19 -48.16 30.84
N LEU A 917 9.91 -46.89 30.52
CA LEU A 917 9.20 -45.96 31.41
C LEU A 917 7.69 -45.92 31.16
N SER A 918 7.27 -45.87 29.89
CA SER A 918 5.87 -45.65 29.54
C SER A 918 5.49 -46.25 28.19
N GLN A 919 4.21 -46.58 28.03
CA GLN A 919 3.60 -46.91 26.75
C GLN A 919 2.26 -46.17 26.68
N LEU A 920 2.11 -45.28 25.70
CA LEU A 920 0.99 -44.33 25.55
C LEU A 920 0.68 -44.20 24.05
N ASP A 921 -0.59 -44.31 23.68
CA ASP A 921 -1.11 -44.10 22.32
C ASP A 921 -0.26 -44.76 21.22
N GLY A 922 0.00 -46.07 21.40
CA GLY A 922 0.83 -46.89 20.50
C GLY A 922 2.34 -46.69 20.65
N SER A 923 2.79 -45.49 21.00
CA SER A 923 4.19 -45.18 21.27
C SER A 923 4.72 -45.81 22.58
N ALA A 924 6.03 -46.04 22.66
CA ALA A 924 6.70 -46.57 23.84
C ALA A 924 8.04 -45.88 24.08
N LEU A 925 8.38 -45.66 25.36
CA LEU A 925 9.57 -44.93 25.80
C LEU A 925 10.45 -45.79 26.71
N TRP A 926 11.75 -45.84 26.41
CA TRP A 926 12.80 -46.40 27.25
C TRP A 926 13.78 -45.31 27.67
N ARG A 927 14.34 -45.44 28.88
CA ARG A 927 15.43 -44.62 29.40
C ARG A 927 16.74 -45.44 29.36
N VAL A 928 17.85 -44.78 29.05
CA VAL A 928 19.19 -45.33 29.21
C VAL A 928 19.62 -45.17 30.67
N ASP A 929 19.94 -46.26 31.36
CA ASP A 929 20.28 -46.24 32.79
C ASP A 929 21.77 -45.89 33.03
N ARG A 930 22.18 -44.69 32.57
CA ARG A 930 23.48 -44.06 32.83
C ARG A 930 23.31 -42.57 33.19
N GLU A 931 24.31 -42.00 33.85
CA GLU A 931 24.43 -40.54 33.97
C GLU A 931 24.79 -39.93 32.61
N ILE A 932 23.94 -39.04 32.11
CA ILE A 932 23.99 -38.53 30.73
C ILE A 932 23.70 -37.03 30.75
N ALA A 933 24.65 -36.25 30.24
CA ALA A 933 24.50 -34.83 29.93
C ALA A 933 25.20 -34.48 28.60
N ARG A 934 24.84 -33.33 28.01
CA ARG A 934 25.46 -32.75 26.82
C ARG A 934 26.97 -32.53 27.03
N ILE A 935 27.38 -32.10 28.22
CA ILE A 935 28.78 -31.83 28.55
C ILE A 935 29.21 -32.72 29.73
N MET A 936 30.28 -33.48 29.53
CA MET A 936 30.85 -34.39 30.53
C MET A 936 32.36 -34.16 30.64
N ILE A 937 32.89 -34.08 31.85
CA ILE A 937 34.35 -34.17 32.07
C ILE A 937 34.72 -35.65 32.09
N VAL A 938 35.56 -36.07 31.16
CA VAL A 938 36.04 -37.45 30.99
C VAL A 938 37.46 -37.56 31.55
N PRO A 939 37.82 -38.61 32.32
CA PRO A 939 39.18 -38.83 32.78
C PRO A 939 40.17 -39.02 31.62
N PRO A 940 41.49 -38.79 31.82
CA PRO A 940 42.50 -39.13 30.81
C PRO A 940 42.39 -40.60 30.39
N ALA A 941 42.34 -40.85 29.08
CA ALA A 941 42.38 -42.20 28.54
C ALA A 941 43.70 -42.87 28.94
N ALA A 942 43.63 -44.05 29.56
CA ALA A 942 44.82 -44.83 29.90
C ALA A 942 45.59 -45.18 28.62
N LYS A 943 46.88 -44.84 28.57
CA LYS A 943 47.73 -45.09 27.40
C LYS A 943 47.95 -46.59 27.21
N THR A 944 47.21 -47.21 26.30
CA THR A 944 47.36 -48.61 25.90
C THR A 944 48.66 -48.82 25.12
N GLY A 945 49.81 -48.82 25.80
CA GLY A 945 51.10 -48.74 25.13
C GLY A 945 52.36 -49.08 25.95
N GLU A 946 52.25 -49.60 27.17
CA GLU A 946 53.44 -50.08 27.92
C GLU A 946 53.15 -51.40 28.63
N THR A 947 53.80 -52.47 28.17
CA THR A 947 53.69 -53.82 28.76
C THR A 947 54.56 -53.94 30.00
N ALA A 948 54.01 -53.53 31.15
CA ALA A 948 54.61 -53.74 32.46
C ALA A 948 54.73 -55.25 32.78
N ALA A 949 55.88 -55.84 32.46
CA ALA A 949 56.18 -57.24 32.71
C ALA A 949 56.51 -57.49 34.20
N THR A 950 55.49 -57.49 35.07
CA THR A 950 55.60 -58.02 36.44
C THR A 950 54.23 -58.42 36.96
N GLY A 951 54.10 -59.67 37.42
CA GLY A 951 52.82 -60.25 37.81
C GLY A 951 52.42 -59.96 39.25
N GLU A 952 51.96 -58.73 39.53
CA GLU A 952 51.24 -58.42 40.78
C GLU A 952 49.89 -57.76 40.45
N THR A 953 48.82 -58.26 41.07
CA THR A 953 47.46 -57.73 40.88
C THR A 953 47.30 -56.39 41.61
N ALA A 954 47.42 -55.30 40.87
CA ALA A 954 47.07 -53.97 41.33
C ALA A 954 45.56 -53.88 41.65
N ALA A 955 45.22 -53.86 42.92
CA ALA A 955 43.83 -53.74 43.37
C ALA A 955 43.33 -52.29 43.20
N SER A 956 42.13 -52.14 42.63
CA SER A 956 41.24 -50.97 42.74
C SER A 956 41.94 -49.59 42.71
N GLY A 957 42.59 -49.26 41.59
CA GLY A 957 42.84 -47.86 41.24
C GLY A 957 41.53 -47.20 40.84
N ASP A 958 41.13 -46.14 41.55
CA ASP A 958 39.82 -45.49 41.39
C ASP A 958 39.75 -44.74 40.04
N THR A 959 39.11 -45.36 39.04
CA THR A 959 38.90 -44.76 37.72
C THR A 959 37.85 -43.66 37.82
N ALA A 960 38.33 -42.43 38.06
CA ALA A 960 37.53 -41.23 38.25
C ALA A 960 36.37 -41.16 37.25
N LYS A 961 35.14 -41.28 37.78
CA LYS A 961 33.92 -41.36 36.97
C LYS A 961 33.73 -40.07 36.14
N PRO A 962 33.14 -40.16 34.94
CA PRO A 962 32.74 -38.98 34.19
C PRO A 962 31.81 -38.08 35.02
N VAL A 963 31.98 -36.76 34.93
CA VAL A 963 31.21 -35.78 35.73
C VAL A 963 30.39 -34.90 34.79
N ALA A 964 29.07 -34.86 35.01
CA ALA A 964 28.17 -33.97 34.25
C ALA A 964 28.43 -32.49 34.56
N VAL A 965 28.44 -31.66 33.50
CA VAL A 965 28.65 -30.21 33.55
C VAL A 965 27.38 -29.51 33.06
N ALA A 966 26.96 -28.46 33.75
CA ALA A 966 25.78 -27.67 33.39
C ALA A 966 25.97 -26.96 32.03
N ALA A 967 25.00 -27.09 31.14
CA ALA A 967 25.05 -26.57 29.79
C ALA A 967 23.72 -25.93 29.36
N GLY A 968 23.79 -24.94 28.46
CA GLY A 968 22.66 -24.53 27.62
C GLY A 968 22.63 -25.35 26.32
N PRO A 969 21.72 -25.01 25.37
CA PRO A 969 21.61 -25.72 24.10
C PRO A 969 22.85 -25.60 23.19
N VAL A 970 23.58 -24.47 23.29
CA VAL A 970 24.79 -24.16 22.50
C VAL A 970 25.92 -23.69 23.42
N GLU A 971 25.71 -22.64 24.21
CA GLU A 971 26.67 -22.12 25.20
C GLU A 971 26.69 -22.93 26.51
N ALA A 972 27.68 -22.69 27.37
CA ALA A 972 27.70 -23.12 28.77
C ALA A 972 28.55 -22.17 29.65
N HIS A 973 28.00 -21.72 30.77
CA HIS A 973 28.63 -20.79 31.71
C HIS A 973 28.49 -21.33 33.14
N THR A 974 29.53 -21.99 33.66
CA THR A 974 29.45 -22.73 34.94
C THR A 974 30.81 -22.97 35.57
N ASP A 975 30.86 -23.09 36.89
CA ASP A 975 32.07 -23.53 37.59
C ASP A 975 32.29 -25.03 37.39
N ILE A 976 33.55 -25.44 37.15
CA ILE A 976 33.97 -26.84 37.07
C ILE A 976 34.92 -27.21 38.23
N PRO A 977 34.79 -28.42 38.81
CA PRO A 977 35.63 -28.84 39.94
C PRO A 977 37.09 -29.06 39.53
N ALA A 978 37.99 -29.13 40.50
CA ALA A 978 39.35 -29.63 40.30
C ALA A 978 39.36 -31.15 40.03
N GLY A 979 40.43 -31.69 39.44
CA GLY A 979 40.52 -33.10 39.05
C GLY A 979 41.92 -33.53 38.59
N PRO A 980 42.07 -34.76 38.06
CA PRO A 980 43.35 -35.25 37.54
C PRO A 980 43.78 -34.47 36.28
N ALA A 981 45.08 -34.28 36.09
CA ALA A 981 45.64 -33.67 34.89
C ALA A 981 45.38 -34.54 33.64
N GLY A 982 45.12 -33.92 32.50
CA GLY A 982 44.82 -34.62 31.23
C GLY A 982 43.37 -35.10 31.10
N ARG A 983 42.48 -34.71 32.01
CA ARG A 983 41.02 -34.85 31.83
C ARG A 983 40.54 -33.95 30.67
N VAL A 984 39.48 -34.35 29.99
CA VAL A 984 38.97 -33.66 28.80
C VAL A 984 37.51 -33.24 29.03
N LEU A 985 37.18 -31.99 28.73
CA LEU A 985 35.81 -31.53 28.60
C LEU A 985 35.26 -32.10 27.28
N ARG A 986 34.27 -32.98 27.34
CA ARG A 986 33.62 -33.58 26.17
C ARG A 986 32.23 -32.97 25.99
N VAL A 987 32.01 -32.31 24.86
CA VAL A 987 30.71 -31.77 24.43
C VAL A 987 30.14 -32.74 23.40
N ALA A 988 28.93 -33.25 23.61
CA ALA A 988 28.29 -34.24 22.73
C ALA A 988 27.76 -33.62 21.41
N ASP A 989 28.31 -32.49 20.98
CA ASP A 989 28.04 -31.85 19.69
C ASP A 989 29.19 -32.14 18.72
N ARG A 990 28.94 -32.09 17.42
CA ARG A 990 29.95 -32.34 16.38
C ARG A 990 31.12 -31.35 16.49
N ALA A 991 32.34 -31.85 16.32
CA ALA A 991 33.56 -31.04 16.34
C ALA A 991 33.61 -30.05 15.16
N ASP A 992 33.98 -28.80 15.46
CA ASP A 992 34.00 -27.67 14.52
C ASP A 992 34.94 -26.58 15.06
N GLU A 993 35.60 -25.83 14.17
CA GLU A 993 36.60 -24.82 14.54
C GLU A 993 36.00 -23.57 15.23
N GLY A 994 34.70 -23.31 15.09
CA GLY A 994 34.01 -22.19 15.76
C GLY A 994 33.76 -22.39 17.25
N TRP A 995 33.97 -23.60 17.79
CA TRP A 995 33.82 -23.88 19.22
C TRP A 995 34.98 -23.31 20.03
N THR A 996 34.67 -22.36 20.92
CA THR A 996 35.64 -21.68 21.80
C THR A 996 35.32 -21.94 23.27
N ALA A 997 36.33 -22.27 24.07
CA ALA A 997 36.17 -22.49 25.50
C ALA A 997 37.28 -21.82 26.30
N THR A 998 36.91 -21.17 27.41
CA THR A 998 37.87 -20.56 28.34
C THR A 998 37.61 -21.02 29.78
N LEU A 999 38.68 -21.11 30.57
CA LEU A 999 38.65 -21.37 32.00
C LEU A 999 39.32 -20.22 32.74
N ASP A 1000 38.55 -19.51 33.59
CA ASP A 1000 38.96 -18.26 34.25
C ASP A 1000 39.56 -17.23 33.27
N GLY A 1001 39.00 -17.15 32.05
CA GLY A 1001 39.46 -16.26 30.98
C GLY A 1001 40.73 -16.72 30.24
N LYS A 1002 41.20 -17.96 30.44
CA LYS A 1002 42.27 -18.57 29.65
C LYS A 1002 41.69 -19.56 28.64
N GLU A 1003 42.06 -19.42 27.38
CA GLU A 1003 41.67 -20.30 26.29
C GLU A 1003 42.13 -21.75 26.51
N LEU A 1004 41.28 -22.71 26.15
CA LEU A 1004 41.52 -24.16 26.26
C LEU A 1004 41.82 -24.76 24.88
N THR A 1005 42.75 -25.71 24.82
CA THR A 1005 43.10 -26.40 23.57
C THR A 1005 41.97 -27.32 23.12
N GLY A 1006 41.37 -27.04 21.95
CA GLY A 1006 40.35 -27.88 21.32
C GLY A 1006 40.91 -29.22 20.82
N THR A 1007 40.09 -30.27 20.90
CA THR A 1007 40.46 -31.64 20.50
C THR A 1007 39.21 -32.46 20.13
N THR A 1008 39.31 -33.39 19.17
CA THR A 1008 38.17 -34.21 18.74
C THR A 1008 38.06 -35.48 19.60
N VAL A 1009 37.03 -35.55 20.44
CA VAL A 1009 36.76 -36.70 21.31
C VAL A 1009 35.95 -37.76 20.58
N ASP A 1010 36.26 -39.03 20.83
CA ASP A 1010 35.69 -40.20 20.14
C ASP A 1010 35.78 -40.19 18.61
N GLY A 1011 36.52 -39.25 17.99
CA GLY A 1011 36.59 -39.07 16.54
C GLY A 1011 35.40 -38.34 15.90
N TRP A 1012 34.50 -37.73 16.69
CA TRP A 1012 33.40 -36.91 16.15
C TRP A 1012 32.95 -35.75 17.05
N ALA A 1013 33.09 -35.89 18.37
CA ALA A 1013 32.56 -34.95 19.35
C ALA A 1013 33.57 -33.83 19.63
N GLN A 1014 33.08 -32.61 19.85
CA GLN A 1014 33.92 -31.50 20.29
C GLN A 1014 34.44 -31.76 21.72
N GLY A 1015 35.69 -31.39 21.99
CA GLY A 1015 36.20 -31.33 23.35
C GLY A 1015 37.37 -30.39 23.54
N PHE A 1016 37.77 -30.24 24.80
CA PHE A 1016 38.83 -29.32 25.22
C PHE A 1016 39.67 -29.94 26.33
N GLU A 1017 41.00 -29.81 26.24
CA GLU A 1017 41.90 -30.27 27.30
C GLU A 1017 41.75 -29.41 28.57
N LEU A 1018 41.52 -30.03 29.72
CA LEU A 1018 41.33 -29.33 31.00
C LEU A 1018 42.54 -29.47 31.93
N PRO A 1019 42.95 -28.38 32.61
CA PRO A 1019 43.93 -28.46 33.68
C PRO A 1019 43.39 -29.21 34.90
N ALA A 1020 44.29 -29.59 35.81
CA ALA A 1020 43.95 -30.20 37.09
C ALA A 1020 43.20 -29.25 38.05
N GLN A 1021 43.37 -27.95 37.88
CA GLN A 1021 42.65 -26.93 38.65
C GLN A 1021 41.20 -26.81 38.15
N GLY A 1022 40.28 -26.52 39.08
CA GLY A 1022 38.93 -26.07 38.76
C GLY A 1022 38.90 -24.55 38.57
N GLY A 1023 37.78 -24.04 38.05
CA GLY A 1023 37.59 -22.63 37.71
C GLY A 1023 36.25 -22.42 37.00
N ARG A 1024 35.97 -21.18 36.58
CA ARG A 1024 34.78 -20.85 35.80
C ARG A 1024 35.00 -21.17 34.31
N LEU A 1025 34.22 -22.12 33.80
CA LEU A 1025 34.13 -22.43 32.37
C LEU A 1025 33.13 -21.50 31.68
N ASP A 1026 33.59 -20.82 30.63
CA ASP A 1026 32.75 -20.13 29.66
C ASP A 1026 33.01 -20.76 28.27
N LEU A 1027 32.02 -21.47 27.73
CA LEU A 1027 32.02 -22.18 26.44
C LEU A 1027 31.00 -21.53 25.50
N THR A 1028 31.43 -21.19 24.30
CA THR A 1028 30.64 -20.50 23.26
C THR A 1028 30.91 -21.08 21.87
N TYR A 1029 29.97 -20.85 20.94
CA TYR A 1029 30.25 -20.98 19.52
C TYR A 1029 30.43 -19.57 18.95
N ASP A 1030 31.61 -19.24 18.44
CA ASP A 1030 31.86 -17.93 17.84
C ASP A 1030 31.24 -17.85 16.45
N GLN A 1031 30.41 -16.84 16.19
CA GLN A 1031 29.73 -16.70 14.90
C GLN A 1031 30.66 -15.99 13.91
N PRO A 1032 31.05 -16.62 12.78
CA PRO A 1032 31.96 -16.00 11.83
C PRO A 1032 31.46 -14.63 11.38
N LEU A 1033 32.34 -13.61 11.46
CA LEU A 1033 32.02 -12.24 11.03
C LEU A 1033 31.47 -12.21 9.60
N THR A 1034 31.98 -13.08 8.73
CA THR A 1034 31.51 -13.29 7.36
C THR A 1034 30.04 -13.71 7.27
N HIS A 1035 29.58 -14.62 8.13
CA HIS A 1035 28.18 -15.04 8.23
C HIS A 1035 27.29 -13.88 8.66
N THR A 1036 27.66 -13.21 9.77
CA THR A 1036 26.91 -12.04 10.28
C THR A 1036 26.82 -10.91 9.23
N MET A 1037 27.95 -10.57 8.59
CA MET A 1037 27.97 -9.59 7.49
C MET A 1037 27.12 -10.02 6.31
N TRP A 1038 27.06 -11.33 6.01
CA TRP A 1038 26.25 -11.85 4.93
C TRP A 1038 24.75 -11.78 5.23
N THR A 1039 24.30 -12.13 6.45
CA THR A 1039 22.89 -11.97 6.86
C THR A 1039 22.43 -10.51 6.79
N TRP A 1040 23.27 -9.55 7.22
CA TRP A 1040 23.01 -8.12 7.02
C TRP A 1040 23.00 -7.71 5.54
N THR A 1041 23.82 -8.34 4.71
CA THR A 1041 23.84 -8.12 3.25
C THR A 1041 22.56 -8.65 2.58
N GLN A 1042 22.08 -9.84 2.94
CA GLN A 1042 20.80 -10.39 2.49
C GLN A 1042 19.63 -9.46 2.87
N PHE A 1043 19.60 -8.96 4.11
CA PHE A 1043 18.60 -7.99 4.56
C PHE A 1043 18.66 -6.68 3.75
N GLY A 1044 19.86 -6.15 3.52
CA GLY A 1044 20.08 -4.98 2.68
C GLY A 1044 19.59 -5.17 1.24
N ILE A 1045 19.90 -6.32 0.63
CA ILE A 1045 19.42 -6.69 -0.71
C ILE A 1045 17.89 -6.78 -0.73
N ALA A 1046 17.26 -7.43 0.25
CA ALA A 1046 15.80 -7.54 0.33
C ALA A 1046 15.11 -6.17 0.41
N VAL A 1047 15.66 -5.23 1.20
CA VAL A 1047 15.17 -3.84 1.28
C VAL A 1047 15.36 -3.10 -0.05
N VAL A 1048 16.53 -3.23 -0.70
CA VAL A 1048 16.80 -2.60 -2.00
C VAL A 1048 15.85 -3.13 -3.08
N LEU A 1049 15.62 -4.44 -3.14
CA LEU A 1049 14.69 -5.06 -4.11
C LEU A 1049 13.24 -4.62 -3.88
N LEU A 1050 12.78 -4.57 -2.63
CA LEU A 1050 11.47 -4.05 -2.27
C LEU A 1050 11.31 -2.59 -2.72
N VAL A 1051 12.30 -1.74 -2.44
CA VAL A 1051 12.31 -0.34 -2.91
C VAL A 1051 12.28 -0.30 -4.44
N LEU A 1052 13.13 -1.04 -5.15
CA LEU A 1052 13.18 -1.03 -6.62
C LEU A 1052 11.85 -1.47 -7.26
N ALA A 1053 11.19 -2.50 -6.72
CA ALA A 1053 9.87 -2.99 -7.17
C ALA A 1053 8.74 -1.95 -7.00
N LEU A 1054 8.75 -1.20 -5.89
CA LEU A 1054 7.68 -0.27 -5.55
C LEU A 1054 7.59 0.95 -6.51
N PRO A 1055 6.38 1.46 -6.79
CA PRO A 1055 6.20 2.67 -7.58
C PRO A 1055 6.77 3.88 -6.85
N GLY A 1056 7.62 4.65 -7.55
CA GLY A 1056 8.04 5.96 -7.06
C GLY A 1056 6.88 6.95 -7.15
N ARG A 1057 6.75 7.82 -6.15
CA ARG A 1057 5.76 8.91 -6.16
C ARG A 1057 6.24 9.98 -7.14
N ARG A 1058 5.40 10.36 -8.11
CA ARG A 1058 5.65 11.56 -8.94
C ARG A 1058 5.69 12.78 -8.01
N ARG A 1059 6.62 13.71 -8.24
CA ARG A 1059 6.69 14.98 -7.49
C ARG A 1059 5.54 15.88 -7.97
N GLU A 1060 4.71 16.35 -7.04
CA GLU A 1060 3.39 16.96 -7.30
C GLU A 1060 3.48 18.43 -7.79
N ILE A 1061 4.53 18.78 -8.55
CA ILE A 1061 4.85 20.15 -9.00
C ILE A 1061 4.00 20.61 -10.19
N ASP A 1062 3.72 19.71 -11.13
CA ASP A 1062 3.09 20.03 -12.42
C ASP A 1062 1.65 19.48 -12.55
N ASP A 1063 1.00 19.28 -11.39
CA ASP A 1063 -0.40 18.82 -11.31
C ASP A 1063 -1.42 19.82 -11.89
N ASP A 1064 -1.02 21.07 -12.19
CA ASP A 1064 -1.82 22.13 -12.79
C ASP A 1064 -1.48 22.42 -14.27
N LEU A 1065 -0.46 21.78 -14.82
CA LEU A 1065 -0.27 21.77 -16.27
C LEU A 1065 -1.31 20.84 -16.90
N PRO A 1066 -1.83 21.16 -18.11
CA PRO A 1066 -2.53 20.17 -18.91
C PRO A 1066 -1.59 18.98 -19.13
N GLU A 1067 -2.09 17.76 -18.98
CA GLU A 1067 -1.30 16.60 -19.42
C GLU A 1067 -1.11 16.73 -20.93
N GLU A 1068 0.09 16.43 -21.43
CA GLU A 1068 0.29 16.30 -22.87
C GLU A 1068 -0.75 15.32 -23.40
N GLU A 1069 -1.56 15.76 -24.37
CA GLU A 1069 -2.47 14.87 -25.07
C GLU A 1069 -1.60 13.88 -25.84
N LEU A 1070 -1.32 12.73 -25.20
CA LEU A 1070 -0.83 11.51 -25.83
C LEU A 1070 -1.85 11.16 -26.90
N ALA A 1071 -1.63 11.69 -28.10
CA ALA A 1071 -2.62 11.77 -29.17
C ALA A 1071 -3.22 10.40 -29.42
N ILE A 1072 -4.40 10.15 -28.85
CA ILE A 1072 -5.11 8.89 -29.02
C ILE A 1072 -5.50 8.86 -30.50
N PRO A 1073 -4.86 8.01 -31.33
CA PRO A 1073 -5.20 7.99 -32.74
C PRO A 1073 -6.66 7.60 -32.84
N ALA A 1074 -7.47 8.49 -33.43
CA ALA A 1074 -8.93 8.43 -33.33
C ALA A 1074 -9.43 7.06 -33.81
N GLN A 1075 -9.72 6.16 -32.88
CA GLN A 1075 -10.18 4.81 -33.20
C GLN A 1075 -11.54 4.96 -33.86
N ALA A 1076 -11.64 4.59 -35.13
CA ALA A 1076 -12.89 4.54 -35.85
C ALA A 1076 -13.87 3.64 -35.08
N THR A 1077 -14.86 4.25 -34.42
CA THR A 1077 -15.80 3.54 -33.56
C THR A 1077 -16.84 2.81 -34.40
N ASP A 1078 -16.47 1.62 -34.85
CA ASP A 1078 -17.30 0.74 -35.64
C ASP A 1078 -18.47 0.21 -34.80
N GLY A 1079 -19.61 0.92 -34.85
CA GLY A 1079 -20.76 0.65 -33.98
C GLY A 1079 -21.67 1.83 -33.65
N ASP A 1080 -21.67 2.90 -34.44
CA ASP A 1080 -22.41 4.13 -34.15
C ASP A 1080 -23.91 3.87 -33.89
N GLY A 1081 -24.41 4.22 -32.70
CA GLY A 1081 -25.71 3.79 -32.19
C GLY A 1081 -26.91 4.53 -32.79
N ARG A 1082 -28.12 3.97 -32.67
CA ARG A 1082 -29.39 4.53 -33.21
C ARG A 1082 -29.84 5.90 -32.66
N ARG A 1083 -29.03 6.52 -31.77
CA ARG A 1083 -29.16 7.92 -31.35
C ARG A 1083 -28.12 8.82 -32.04
N ALA A 1084 -26.86 8.39 -32.10
CA ALA A 1084 -25.79 9.10 -32.80
C ALA A 1084 -26.10 9.29 -34.29
N ARG A 1085 -26.57 8.24 -34.99
CA ARG A 1085 -27.03 8.36 -36.39
C ARG A 1085 -28.20 9.33 -36.58
N ARG A 1086 -29.07 9.47 -35.57
CA ARG A 1086 -30.18 10.45 -35.62
C ARG A 1086 -29.75 11.87 -35.32
N LEU A 1087 -28.71 12.06 -34.51
CA LEU A 1087 -28.11 13.37 -34.28
C LEU A 1087 -27.26 13.80 -35.49
N ARG A 1088 -26.51 12.87 -36.10
CA ARG A 1088 -25.78 13.16 -37.34
C ARG A 1088 -26.72 13.44 -38.51
N ALA A 1089 -27.75 12.61 -38.73
CA ALA A 1089 -28.76 12.87 -39.76
C ALA A 1089 -29.64 14.11 -39.48
N ALA A 1090 -29.71 14.61 -38.24
CA ALA A 1090 -30.33 15.90 -37.94
C ALA A 1090 -29.39 17.06 -38.31
N ALA A 1091 -28.11 17.00 -37.91
CA ALA A 1091 -27.11 17.99 -38.28
C ALA A 1091 -26.83 18.02 -39.80
N GLU A 1092 -26.89 16.88 -40.49
CA GLU A 1092 -26.81 16.76 -41.95
C GLU A 1092 -28.08 17.31 -42.64
N ALA A 1093 -29.22 17.39 -41.94
CA ALA A 1093 -30.43 18.04 -42.44
C ALA A 1093 -30.42 19.55 -42.19
N GLU A 1094 -30.03 20.00 -40.99
CA GLU A 1094 -29.82 21.42 -40.65
C GLU A 1094 -28.79 22.06 -41.62
N ALA A 1095 -27.66 21.39 -41.85
CA ALA A 1095 -26.66 21.85 -42.81
C ALA A 1095 -27.13 21.82 -44.29
N ALA A 1096 -28.17 21.05 -44.61
CA ALA A 1096 -28.78 21.04 -45.95
C ALA A 1096 -29.87 22.11 -46.11
N GLU A 1097 -30.52 22.54 -45.02
CA GLU A 1097 -31.43 23.68 -45.01
C GLU A 1097 -30.66 25.02 -45.08
N ASP A 1098 -29.55 25.16 -44.33
CA ASP A 1098 -28.64 26.31 -44.45
C ASP A 1098 -28.07 26.43 -45.88
N ALA A 1099 -27.52 25.35 -46.44
CA ALA A 1099 -26.98 25.32 -47.79
C ALA A 1099 -28.03 25.54 -48.91
N GLY A 1100 -29.32 25.40 -48.61
CA GLY A 1100 -30.41 25.71 -49.53
C GLY A 1100 -30.76 27.21 -49.60
N THR A 1101 -30.28 28.03 -48.66
CA THR A 1101 -30.78 29.39 -48.46
C THR A 1101 -29.88 30.48 -49.07
N GLU A 1102 -28.61 30.18 -49.38
CA GLU A 1102 -27.67 31.14 -49.99
C GLU A 1102 -27.70 31.16 -51.54
N ALA A 1103 -28.66 30.48 -52.18
CA ALA A 1103 -28.59 30.13 -53.60
C ALA A 1103 -29.26 31.09 -54.61
N GLU A 1104 -30.06 32.08 -54.18
CA GLU A 1104 -30.84 32.94 -55.10
C GLU A 1104 -30.35 34.40 -55.27
N ASP A 1105 -29.43 34.91 -54.45
CA ASP A 1105 -29.08 36.35 -54.43
C ASP A 1105 -27.56 36.64 -54.54
N GLN A 1106 -26.97 36.38 -55.72
CA GLN A 1106 -25.81 37.14 -56.25
C GLN A 1106 -25.47 36.82 -57.73
N GLU A 1107 -26.06 37.60 -58.64
CA GLU A 1107 -25.42 37.88 -59.93
C GLU A 1107 -24.48 39.09 -59.82
N GLN A 1108 -23.41 39.11 -60.63
CA GLN A 1108 -22.58 40.27 -60.99
C GLN A 1108 -21.75 40.94 -59.86
N HIS A 1109 -20.46 40.58 -59.74
CA HIS A 1109 -19.32 41.51 -59.88
C HIS A 1109 -17.98 40.73 -60.05
N PRO A 1110 -16.89 41.34 -60.59
CA PRO A 1110 -15.72 40.61 -61.08
C PRO A 1110 -14.64 40.31 -60.02
N ALA A 1111 -13.82 39.29 -60.29
CA ALA A 1111 -12.86 38.71 -59.34
C ALA A 1111 -11.62 39.59 -59.02
N PRO A 1112 -11.14 39.58 -57.76
CA PRO A 1112 -9.84 40.13 -57.36
C PRO A 1112 -8.68 39.11 -57.47
N VAL A 1113 -7.46 39.63 -57.30
CA VAL A 1113 -6.14 38.99 -57.54
C VAL A 1113 -5.77 37.98 -56.43
N PRO A 1114 -5.08 36.85 -56.72
CA PRO A 1114 -4.65 35.88 -55.71
C PRO A 1114 -3.59 36.43 -54.73
N ILE A 1115 -3.66 35.94 -53.48
CA ILE A 1115 -2.67 36.13 -52.42
C ILE A 1115 -1.99 34.77 -52.15
N PRO A 1116 -0.65 34.68 -51.98
CA PRO A 1116 0.02 33.39 -51.76
C PRO A 1116 -0.27 32.76 -50.40
N GLU A 1117 -0.29 31.43 -50.35
CA GLU A 1117 -0.36 30.63 -49.13
C GLU A 1117 0.88 30.82 -48.25
N GLN A 1118 0.70 30.90 -46.93
CA GLN A 1118 1.79 30.72 -45.96
C GLN A 1118 1.74 29.30 -45.40
N GLN A 1119 2.84 28.56 -45.58
CA GLN A 1119 2.96 27.15 -45.19
C GLN A 1119 3.23 27.00 -43.68
N ALA A 1120 2.82 25.86 -43.12
CA ALA A 1120 3.08 25.51 -41.73
C ALA A 1120 4.59 25.31 -41.46
N TYR A 1121 5.01 25.55 -40.23
CA TYR A 1121 6.42 25.57 -39.81
C TYR A 1121 6.80 24.31 -39.02
N GLU A 1122 7.87 23.62 -39.42
CA GLU A 1122 8.45 22.51 -38.66
C GLU A 1122 9.30 23.02 -37.48
N PRO A 1123 9.22 22.41 -36.28
CA PRO A 1123 10.05 22.80 -35.15
C PRO A 1123 11.47 22.24 -35.28
N ARG A 1124 12.50 23.09 -35.10
CA ARG A 1124 13.90 22.62 -35.04
C ARG A 1124 14.76 23.35 -33.99
N GLU A 1125 15.45 22.50 -33.23
CA GLU A 1125 16.70 22.68 -32.47
C GLU A 1125 17.21 24.11 -32.22
N GLN A 1126 17.26 24.52 -30.93
CA GLN A 1126 17.93 25.74 -30.49
C GLN A 1126 19.46 25.56 -30.45
N ALA A 1127 20.20 26.52 -31.00
CA ALA A 1127 21.63 26.70 -30.78
C ALA A 1127 22.02 28.20 -30.77
N GLN A 1128 23.15 28.45 -30.12
CA GLN A 1128 23.90 29.71 -29.97
C GLN A 1128 24.34 30.31 -31.34
N ASP A 1129 24.77 31.58 -31.49
CA ASP A 1129 25.11 32.65 -30.53
C ASP A 1129 25.12 34.05 -31.22
N GLN A 1130 25.65 35.09 -30.54
CA GLN A 1130 26.11 36.41 -31.06
C GLN A 1130 25.05 37.52 -31.31
N ALA A 1131 25.37 38.84 -31.24
CA ALA A 1131 26.39 39.61 -30.48
C ALA A 1131 26.11 41.14 -30.63
N TRP A 1132 26.58 41.98 -29.71
CA TRP A 1132 26.80 43.42 -29.95
C TRP A 1132 27.95 43.96 -29.07
N ASP A 1133 28.90 44.69 -29.67
CA ASP A 1133 30.10 45.25 -29.02
C ASP A 1133 29.82 46.42 -28.06
N GLY A 1134 30.71 46.65 -27.06
CA GLY A 1134 30.51 47.72 -26.05
C GLY A 1134 31.69 48.24 -25.21
N SER A 1135 32.89 47.62 -25.18
CA SER A 1135 34.08 48.00 -24.36
C SER A 1135 33.94 47.94 -22.82
N GLY A 1136 34.96 47.66 -22.01
CA GLY A 1136 36.37 47.29 -22.28
C GLY A 1136 37.17 47.03 -20.98
N TYR A 1137 38.51 46.90 -21.10
CA TYR A 1137 39.54 46.54 -20.08
C TYR A 1137 39.77 45.04 -19.75
N ASP A 1138 41.05 44.71 -19.53
CA ASP A 1138 41.73 43.39 -19.47
C ASP A 1138 42.80 43.46 -18.32
N PRO A 1139 43.25 42.35 -17.66
CA PRO A 1139 44.44 41.62 -18.14
C PRO A 1139 44.55 40.10 -17.84
N ALA A 1140 44.61 39.29 -18.91
CA ALA A 1140 45.72 38.37 -19.27
C ALA A 1140 45.96 36.95 -18.64
N TYR A 1141 46.61 36.09 -19.47
CA TYR A 1141 47.31 34.79 -19.24
C TYR A 1141 46.45 33.51 -19.01
N ALA A 1142 46.74 32.30 -19.57
CA ALA A 1142 47.78 31.85 -20.53
C ALA A 1142 47.36 30.56 -21.35
N GLN A 1143 48.27 30.04 -22.18
CA GLN A 1143 48.15 28.92 -23.17
C GLN A 1143 48.18 27.50 -22.50
N THR A 1144 48.02 26.32 -23.12
CA THR A 1144 48.40 25.84 -24.49
C THR A 1144 47.79 24.46 -24.87
N ALA A 1145 47.80 24.14 -26.19
CA ALA A 1145 48.02 22.81 -26.83
C ALA A 1145 46.85 21.86 -27.24
N GLN A 1146 47.06 21.25 -28.42
CA GLN A 1146 46.35 20.14 -29.14
C GLN A 1146 47.35 18.94 -29.29
N PRO A 1147 47.13 17.76 -29.95
CA PRO A 1147 46.41 17.53 -31.23
C PRO A 1147 45.72 16.13 -31.51
N GLN A 1148 44.99 16.05 -32.67
CA GLN A 1148 44.86 14.95 -33.70
C GLN A 1148 44.76 13.43 -33.32
N ALA A 1149 44.12 12.49 -34.05
CA ALA A 1149 43.50 12.37 -35.41
C ALA A 1149 42.26 11.41 -35.36
N GLN A 1150 41.67 10.73 -36.38
CA GLN A 1150 41.93 10.51 -37.83
C GLN A 1150 40.62 10.29 -38.65
N ASP A 1151 40.49 9.31 -39.59
CA ASP A 1151 39.57 9.35 -40.75
C ASP A 1151 39.18 7.96 -41.41
N GLN A 1152 38.14 7.96 -42.26
CA GLN A 1152 37.76 7.07 -43.41
C GLN A 1152 36.73 5.92 -43.34
N GLY A 1153 35.66 6.06 -44.16
CA GLY A 1153 35.04 5.02 -45.05
C GLY A 1153 33.83 4.21 -44.52
N GLY A 1154 32.79 3.87 -45.31
CA GLY A 1154 32.46 4.16 -46.73
C GLY A 1154 31.30 3.27 -47.29
N VAL A 1155 30.86 3.49 -48.55
CA VAL A 1155 29.77 2.79 -49.31
C VAL A 1155 28.34 3.11 -48.81
N GLN A 1156 27.36 3.68 -49.54
CA GLN A 1156 26.87 3.72 -50.95
C GLN A 1156 25.62 2.83 -51.24
N ASP A 1157 24.53 3.49 -51.62
CA ASP A 1157 23.24 2.98 -52.15
C ASP A 1157 23.30 2.78 -53.69
N PRO A 1158 22.37 2.03 -54.32
CA PRO A 1158 21.59 2.66 -55.41
C PRO A 1158 20.17 2.10 -55.77
N THR A 1159 19.26 3.00 -56.20
CA THR A 1159 18.33 2.91 -57.39
C THR A 1159 17.08 1.98 -57.39
N HIS A 1160 15.96 2.24 -58.13
CA HIS A 1160 15.27 3.47 -58.63
C HIS A 1160 13.86 3.15 -59.24
N THR A 1161 12.86 4.04 -59.08
CA THR A 1161 11.64 4.35 -59.92
C THR A 1161 10.75 3.30 -60.65
N GLN A 1162 9.44 3.31 -60.30
CA GLN A 1162 8.20 3.57 -61.15
C GLN A 1162 7.89 2.75 -62.45
N PRO A 1163 6.73 2.96 -63.14
CA PRO A 1163 5.31 2.90 -62.70
C PRO A 1163 4.39 2.12 -63.71
N TYR A 1164 3.06 2.04 -63.49
CA TYR A 1164 1.98 2.35 -64.46
C TYR A 1164 0.56 2.11 -63.87
N ALA A 1165 -0.49 2.58 -64.54
CA ALA A 1165 -1.92 2.37 -64.22
C ALA A 1165 -2.74 2.13 -65.52
N ASP A 1166 -3.95 1.52 -65.44
CA ASP A 1166 -5.12 1.99 -66.22
C ASP A 1166 -6.51 1.34 -65.86
N GLN A 1167 -7.60 2.04 -66.25
CA GLN A 1167 -8.95 1.63 -66.69
C GLN A 1167 -9.85 0.58 -65.97
N GLY A 1168 -11.15 0.92 -65.85
CA GLY A 1168 -12.30 0.01 -65.60
C GLY A 1168 -13.60 0.73 -65.19
N TYR A 1169 -14.80 0.31 -65.65
CA TYR A 1169 -16.08 1.08 -65.50
C TYR A 1169 -17.37 0.20 -65.42
N TYR A 1170 -18.42 0.75 -64.78
CA TYR A 1170 -19.89 0.49 -64.93
C TYR A 1170 -20.66 -0.68 -64.23
N GLN A 1171 -21.99 -0.46 -64.17
CA GLN A 1171 -23.16 -1.31 -63.79
C GLN A 1171 -23.46 -1.53 -62.28
N GLU A 1172 -24.73 -1.49 -61.79
CA GLU A 1172 -26.04 -1.18 -62.43
C GLU A 1172 -27.11 -0.62 -61.43
N TYR A 1173 -28.29 -0.23 -61.93
CA TYR A 1173 -29.40 0.48 -61.23
C TYR A 1173 -30.66 -0.39 -61.05
N ALA A 1174 -31.37 -0.28 -59.91
CA ALA A 1174 -32.84 -0.47 -59.73
C ALA A 1174 -33.23 -0.38 -58.23
N ALA A 1175 -34.46 -0.07 -57.79
CA ALA A 1175 -35.54 0.78 -58.32
C ALA A 1175 -36.60 1.00 -57.19
N ASP A 1176 -37.27 2.16 -57.17
CA ASP A 1176 -38.38 2.53 -56.25
C ASP A 1176 -39.73 1.91 -56.72
N PRO A 1177 -40.93 1.99 -56.05
CA PRO A 1177 -41.53 3.24 -55.51
C PRO A 1177 -42.52 3.16 -54.29
N TYR A 1178 -43.14 4.31 -54.00
CA TYR A 1178 -44.41 4.63 -53.27
C TYR A 1178 -44.32 5.13 -51.81
N GLN A 1179 -45.21 6.02 -51.31
CA GLN A 1179 -45.68 7.35 -51.77
C GLN A 1179 -46.63 7.98 -50.70
N GLN A 1180 -46.80 9.31 -50.73
CA GLN A 1180 -47.91 10.12 -50.16
C GLN A 1180 -47.96 10.43 -48.63
N GLN A 1181 -48.23 11.71 -48.36
CA GLN A 1181 -48.54 12.43 -47.10
C GLN A 1181 -50.03 12.95 -47.21
N PRO A 1182 -50.63 13.88 -46.39
CA PRO A 1182 -50.11 14.80 -45.33
C PRO A 1182 -51.02 15.11 -44.08
N TYR A 1183 -50.54 16.01 -43.18
CA TYR A 1183 -51.27 16.95 -42.26
C TYR A 1183 -52.20 16.40 -41.12
N ALA A 1184 -52.46 17.07 -39.97
CA ALA A 1184 -51.94 18.30 -39.30
C ALA A 1184 -52.28 18.34 -37.76
N TYR A 1185 -51.82 19.40 -37.05
CA TYR A 1185 -52.02 19.82 -35.63
C TYR A 1185 -53.51 20.10 -35.23
N PRO A 1186 -53.92 20.33 -33.93
CA PRO A 1186 -53.24 21.00 -32.77
C PRO A 1186 -53.39 20.23 -31.41
N GLN A 1187 -53.27 20.74 -30.16
CA GLN A 1187 -53.19 22.11 -29.58
C GLN A 1187 -52.34 22.28 -28.28
N GLN A 1188 -52.92 22.61 -27.10
CA GLN A 1188 -52.26 23.27 -25.93
C GLN A 1188 -52.89 22.87 -24.57
N GLY A 1189 -52.24 23.18 -23.44
CA GLY A 1189 -52.91 23.44 -22.14
C GLY A 1189 -52.18 23.00 -20.85
N TYR A 1190 -51.87 23.96 -19.96
CA TYR A 1190 -51.52 23.74 -18.54
C TYR A 1190 -52.63 24.34 -17.66
N GLU A 1191 -53.01 23.70 -16.54
CA GLU A 1191 -53.56 24.44 -15.38
C GLU A 1191 -53.42 23.68 -14.03
N GLN A 1192 -54.07 24.17 -12.97
CA GLN A 1192 -53.52 24.18 -11.60
C GLN A 1192 -54.10 23.13 -10.60
N GLN A 1193 -53.81 23.32 -9.31
CA GLN A 1193 -53.92 22.33 -8.22
C GLN A 1193 -55.26 22.36 -7.45
N GLN A 1194 -55.55 21.23 -6.77
CA GLN A 1194 -56.35 21.11 -5.53
C GLN A 1194 -57.87 21.45 -5.59
N PRO A 1195 -58.66 21.08 -4.55
CA PRO A 1195 -58.63 19.83 -3.77
C PRO A 1195 -60.06 19.23 -3.56
N GLN A 1196 -60.19 17.98 -3.08
CA GLN A 1196 -61.02 17.63 -1.90
C GLN A 1196 -61.09 16.12 -1.59
N GLN A 1197 -61.63 15.82 -0.40
CA GLN A 1197 -61.83 14.48 0.17
C GLN A 1197 -63.03 13.75 -0.45
N TYR A 1198 -63.03 12.42 -0.38
CA TYR A 1198 -64.11 11.67 0.30
C TYR A 1198 -63.57 10.32 0.79
N ALA A 1199 -64.21 9.72 1.79
CA ALA A 1199 -63.86 8.43 2.36
C ALA A 1199 -65.06 7.49 2.33
N ASP A 1200 -64.85 6.17 2.32
CA ASP A 1200 -65.85 5.24 2.85
C ASP A 1200 -65.29 3.89 3.37
N GLN A 1201 -66.17 3.16 4.07
CA GLN A 1201 -66.05 1.91 4.84
C GLN A 1201 -65.45 0.68 4.09
N GLY A 1202 -64.99 -0.41 4.74
CA GLY A 1202 -64.86 -0.76 6.18
C GLY A 1202 -64.84 -2.30 6.45
N TYR A 1203 -64.49 -2.73 7.68
CA TYR A 1203 -64.61 -4.11 8.27
C TYR A 1203 -63.66 -5.20 7.71
N GLU A 1204 -63.08 -6.18 8.45
CA GLU A 1204 -62.99 -6.64 9.87
C GLU A 1204 -61.54 -7.19 10.11
N GLN A 1205 -60.86 -7.33 11.27
CA GLN A 1205 -61.10 -7.26 12.73
C GLN A 1205 -61.17 -8.61 13.51
N GLN A 1206 -60.03 -9.07 14.08
CA GLN A 1206 -59.91 -10.06 15.18
C GLN A 1206 -58.47 -10.07 15.77
N GLN A 1207 -58.17 -10.54 17.00
CA GLN A 1207 -58.53 -9.97 18.33
C GLN A 1207 -57.44 -10.35 19.40
N TYR A 1208 -57.59 -9.88 20.66
CA TYR A 1208 -56.75 -10.17 21.87
C TYR A 1208 -57.32 -11.36 22.71
N ASP A 1209 -56.84 -11.83 23.87
CA ASP A 1209 -56.04 -11.29 25.02
C ASP A 1209 -55.16 -12.39 25.71
N PRO A 1210 -54.28 -12.08 26.71
CA PRO A 1210 -53.27 -13.02 27.28
C PRO A 1210 -53.59 -13.53 28.71
N GLN A 1211 -52.75 -14.44 29.28
CA GLN A 1211 -52.25 -14.49 30.70
C GLN A 1211 -51.68 -15.87 31.17
N ALA A 1212 -50.78 -15.84 32.17
CA ALA A 1212 -50.49 -16.89 33.20
C ALA A 1212 -49.87 -18.26 32.78
N GLN A 1213 -49.16 -19.08 33.61
CA GLN A 1213 -48.59 -18.98 34.98
C GLN A 1213 -47.55 -20.13 35.27
N TYR A 1214 -46.59 -19.92 36.20
CA TYR A 1214 -45.85 -20.93 37.03
C TYR A 1214 -44.94 -22.01 36.35
N GLU A 1215 -43.92 -22.65 36.97
CA GLU A 1215 -43.20 -22.52 38.27
C GLU A 1215 -41.79 -23.20 38.29
N GLN A 1216 -40.91 -22.80 39.24
CA GLN A 1216 -39.73 -23.49 39.90
C GLN A 1216 -38.73 -24.38 39.08
N GLN A 1217 -37.40 -24.43 39.32
CA GLN A 1217 -36.64 -24.57 40.59
C GLN A 1217 -35.20 -23.94 40.55
N GLN A 1218 -34.52 -23.90 41.72
CA GLN A 1218 -33.15 -23.41 42.00
C GLN A 1218 -32.18 -24.61 42.34
N PRO A 1219 -30.88 -24.47 42.75
CA PRO A 1219 -30.01 -23.29 43.06
C PRO A 1219 -28.63 -23.35 42.31
N GLN A 1220 -27.51 -22.65 42.60
CA GLN A 1220 -27.04 -21.94 43.82
C GLN A 1220 -25.83 -20.98 43.58
N GLN A 1221 -25.88 -19.73 44.10
CA GLN A 1221 -24.74 -18.86 44.57
C GLN A 1221 -23.65 -18.42 43.55
N GLN A 1222 -22.85 -17.33 43.72
CA GLN A 1222 -22.70 -16.30 44.78
C GLN A 1222 -22.05 -14.99 44.23
N TYR A 1223 -22.56 -13.78 44.53
CA TYR A 1223 -21.84 -12.60 45.10
C TYR A 1223 -22.70 -11.31 45.16
N ASP A 1224 -22.50 -10.48 46.18
CA ASP A 1224 -23.06 -9.11 46.40
C ASP A 1224 -22.28 -8.43 47.56
N PRO A 1225 -22.07 -7.09 47.58
CA PRO A 1225 -22.66 -6.30 48.69
C PRO A 1225 -23.01 -4.80 48.47
N TYR A 1226 -24.21 -4.41 48.93
CA TYR A 1226 -24.65 -3.23 49.75
C TYR A 1226 -23.73 -1.99 50.03
N ALA A 1227 -24.20 -0.77 50.40
CA ALA A 1227 -25.48 -0.01 50.24
C ALA A 1227 -25.44 1.38 51.00
N TYR A 1228 -26.48 2.22 50.80
CA TYR A 1228 -26.89 3.47 51.54
C TYR A 1228 -26.03 4.77 51.38
N GLY A 1229 -26.59 6.00 51.33
CA GLY A 1229 -27.98 6.57 51.40
C GLY A 1229 -28.00 7.95 50.68
N TYR A 1230 -28.74 9.05 50.99
CA TYR A 1230 -29.93 9.46 51.79
C TYR A 1230 -30.01 11.03 51.66
N ASP A 1231 -31.10 11.83 51.72
CA ASP A 1231 -32.58 11.68 51.63
C ASP A 1231 -33.23 13.10 51.32
N TYR A 1232 -34.58 13.24 51.28
CA TYR A 1232 -35.36 14.46 50.92
C TYR A 1232 -35.85 15.31 52.13
N PRO A 1233 -36.32 16.58 51.93
CA PRO A 1233 -37.79 16.85 52.03
C PRO A 1233 -38.40 18.07 51.26
N GLN A 1234 -39.62 17.85 50.71
CA GLN A 1234 -40.85 18.70 50.67
C GLN A 1234 -40.90 20.16 50.17
N GLY A 1235 -41.97 20.49 49.39
CA GLY A 1235 -42.45 21.85 49.06
C GLY A 1235 -43.71 21.85 48.17
N HIS A 1236 -44.70 22.72 48.46
CA HIS A 1236 -46.11 22.69 47.97
C HIS A 1236 -46.67 24.14 47.83
N GLU A 1237 -47.71 24.51 47.05
CA GLU A 1237 -48.58 23.83 46.06
C GLU A 1237 -49.25 24.87 45.10
N THR A 1238 -50.09 24.40 44.14
CA THR A 1238 -51.09 25.15 43.30
C THR A 1238 -50.56 26.34 42.43
N GLU A 1239 -51.28 26.97 41.47
CA GLU A 1239 -52.65 26.82 40.93
C GLU A 1239 -52.73 27.06 39.37
N GLN A 1240 -53.83 27.56 38.81
CA GLN A 1240 -54.22 27.44 37.37
C GLN A 1240 -54.07 28.73 36.50
N ARG A 1241 -54.29 28.56 35.17
CA ARG A 1241 -54.30 29.62 34.12
C ARG A 1241 -55.52 30.54 34.18
N PRO A 1242 -55.39 31.76 33.61
CA PRO A 1242 -56.04 32.15 32.33
C PRO A 1242 -55.00 32.76 31.32
N ASP A 1243 -55.27 33.23 30.09
CA ASP A 1243 -56.17 32.92 28.96
C ASP A 1243 -55.61 33.66 27.67
N GLY A 1244 -56.09 33.52 26.42
CA GLY A 1244 -57.12 32.59 25.91
C GLY A 1244 -57.62 32.69 24.45
N SER A 1245 -57.04 33.39 23.46
CA SER A 1245 -57.59 33.34 22.07
C SER A 1245 -56.70 33.74 20.87
N SER A 1246 -56.75 32.90 19.82
CA SER A 1246 -56.80 33.18 18.36
C SER A 1246 -55.73 34.01 17.60
N ASN A 1247 -55.25 33.40 16.51
CA ASN A 1247 -54.96 33.96 15.18
C ASN A 1247 -54.12 35.26 15.03
N GLN A 1248 -52.91 35.12 14.48
CA GLN A 1248 -52.70 35.26 13.03
C GLN A 1248 -51.51 34.41 12.55
#